data_AF-A0A953XJ53-F1
#
_entry.id   AF-A0A953XJ53-F1
#
_cell.length_a   1.000
_cell.length_b   1.000
_cell.length_c   1.000
_cell.angle_alpha   90.00
_cell.angle_beta   90.00
_cell.angle_gamma   90.00
#
_symmetry.space_group_name_H-M   'P 1'
#
loop_
_entity.id
_entity.type
_entity.pdbx_description
1 polymer ?
#
loop_
_entity_poly.entity_id
_entity_poly.type
_entity_poly.pdbx_seq_one_letter_code
_entity_poly.pdbx_strand_id
1 'polypeptide(L)'
;VIDNVDAGFSVTLGSWNTGSSASGRYGSDYLYKGCVGATSNPTGIVEWRPTLSAGMHEVQVWYSSGSNRANDAPYTVHDSTGSTTIRINQQSGGGQWVSLGSFDFAAGSSGYVELSTDAQTGQVVIADAVRFIPAGTLIYGPDEFRGVWVSRYEWPSTTPATWKSNLDSVMANAKSGNYNAVVVQMRGDTTTLYPSPNEPLSSLIALGTGDDPLQYAINAAHAQGLQMHCYFNTHVCTSSFASTHQSWLIADATGNPISAPVDGYYWLAPGNPEVEAYLREQIMYIVNNYPQLDGIHFDRIRCPEQVYSHDATSEARRTGGANPDSLNFDDWTADQFTRFLRNVYAQVHSVNPTLQISAAPLGLYDASAYSGYSTGYYYGLPRHQDAKAWLAAGAVDWIAPQCYWPDGGSKPDFSDLVPDWLAASNGRHIYPGMSSSSDSDATETINEITAARNFGAPGNQTWSYGSANSLNFWSALTAAGAPYEQPANAPDLPWLSNPTTGIVYGTIKDFGTGQPITDAKITVNGQSYTALSAKDGFWCRLNLTPGSYTITVDAGATGTAVVQVNNLAAGEVRQLDIAVAAAGVPTRLEFATTPPTGVNVNDQFGFTIKVVDSQGAMVTSGSHNLGVTAIGATGTLTGPTTAATAGGTATFSFSYDNTGSVAFVVADSGGLTPATATINFSDKDAGAGEDSGCAVNASTGWTLWLLLALLPAVWLVRRRAP
;
A
#
# COMPACT_ATOMS: atom_id res chain seq x y z
N VAL A 1 -19.67 26.74 15.92
CA VAL A 1 -20.75 25.86 15.41
C VAL A 1 -22.07 26.58 15.66
N ILE A 2 -23.01 26.48 14.73
CA ILE A 2 -24.39 26.96 14.86
C ILE A 2 -25.26 25.77 14.46
N ASP A 3 -26.01 25.23 15.41
CA ASP A 3 -27.02 24.20 15.23
C ASP A 3 -28.37 24.81 14.82
N ASN A 4 -29.32 24.02 14.32
CA ASN A 4 -30.63 24.51 13.89
C ASN A 4 -31.53 24.99 15.05
N VAL A 5 -31.09 24.81 16.29
CA VAL A 5 -31.74 25.33 17.51
C VAL A 5 -31.01 26.55 18.10
N ASP A 6 -29.84 26.91 17.56
CA ASP A 6 -29.02 27.99 18.08
C ASP A 6 -29.51 29.37 17.60
N ALA A 7 -29.21 30.41 18.37
CA ALA A 7 -29.61 31.79 18.06
C ALA A 7 -29.04 32.34 16.73
N GLY A 8 -27.98 31.73 16.20
CA GLY A 8 -27.40 32.09 14.91
C GLY A 8 -28.09 31.44 13.71
N PHE A 9 -29.08 30.58 13.93
CA PHE A 9 -29.85 29.92 12.88
C PHE A 9 -31.18 30.63 12.66
N SER A 10 -31.61 30.74 11.40
CA SER A 10 -32.94 31.29 11.07
C SER A 10 -33.55 30.68 9.82
N VAL A 11 -34.88 30.59 9.80
CA VAL A 11 -35.66 30.27 8.60
C VAL A 11 -36.05 31.60 7.95
N THR A 12 -35.46 31.92 6.80
CA THR A 12 -35.70 33.19 6.09
C THR A 12 -36.76 33.08 5.00
N LEU A 13 -37.04 31.87 4.52
CA LEU A 13 -38.13 31.61 3.59
C LEU A 13 -38.83 30.28 3.87
N GLY A 14 -40.16 30.31 3.76
CA GLY A 14 -41.02 29.13 3.81
C GLY A 14 -41.18 28.51 5.20
N SER A 15 -42.03 27.49 5.29
CA SER A 15 -42.18 26.66 6.49
C SER A 15 -41.38 25.37 6.34
N TRP A 16 -40.64 25.02 7.39
CA TRP A 16 -39.81 23.82 7.50
C TRP A 16 -40.37 22.90 8.58
N ASN A 17 -40.17 21.59 8.43
CA ASN A 17 -40.60 20.60 9.42
C ASN A 17 -39.41 20.19 10.29
N THR A 18 -39.66 19.92 11.56
CA THR A 18 -38.65 19.39 12.49
C THR A 18 -38.66 17.87 12.49
N GLY A 19 -37.49 17.24 12.38
CA GLY A 19 -37.30 15.80 12.48
C GLY A 19 -36.27 15.46 13.56
N SER A 20 -36.41 14.30 14.20
CA SER A 20 -35.47 13.84 15.24
C SER A 20 -35.17 12.33 15.16
N SER A 21 -35.73 11.63 14.16
CA SER A 21 -35.60 10.18 14.04
C SER A 21 -34.39 9.72 13.23
N ALA A 22 -33.85 10.56 12.34
CA ALA A 22 -32.71 10.17 11.52
C ALA A 22 -31.42 10.09 12.36
N SER A 23 -30.63 9.03 12.14
CA SER A 23 -29.31 8.85 12.74
C SER A 23 -28.29 9.82 12.13
N GLY A 24 -27.27 10.20 12.89
CA GLY A 24 -26.24 11.12 12.40
C GLY A 24 -26.74 12.55 12.21
N ARG A 25 -27.74 12.99 12.98
CA ARG A 25 -28.06 14.42 13.14
C ARG A 25 -27.10 15.07 14.14
N TYR A 26 -26.86 16.36 14.01
CA TYR A 26 -26.21 17.15 15.05
C TYR A 26 -27.28 17.53 16.09
N GLY A 27 -26.88 17.68 17.35
CA GLY A 27 -27.83 18.09 18.40
C GLY A 27 -29.05 17.16 18.59
N SER A 28 -30.18 17.76 18.95
CA SER A 28 -31.42 17.05 19.31
C SER A 28 -32.34 16.75 18.14
N ASP A 29 -32.38 17.62 17.14
CA ASP A 29 -33.28 17.56 15.98
C ASP A 29 -32.60 18.15 14.72
N TYR A 30 -33.33 18.25 13.63
CA TYR A 30 -32.93 18.91 12.38
C TYR A 30 -34.17 19.45 11.69
N LEU A 31 -34.01 20.38 10.76
CA LEU A 31 -35.09 20.82 9.87
C LEU A 31 -35.02 20.15 8.51
N TYR A 32 -36.17 19.89 7.91
CA TYR A 32 -36.27 19.36 6.56
C TYR A 32 -37.42 19.98 5.77
N LYS A 33 -37.24 20.07 4.46
CA LYS A 33 -38.24 20.60 3.54
C LYS A 33 -38.14 19.96 2.17
N GLY A 34 -39.31 19.70 1.57
CA GLY A 34 -39.41 19.13 0.22
C GLY A 34 -38.99 20.11 -0.87
N CYS A 35 -38.31 19.60 -1.88
CA CYS A 35 -37.81 20.33 -3.03
C CYS A 35 -38.82 20.28 -4.18
N VAL A 36 -39.07 21.43 -4.80
CA VAL A 36 -39.98 21.56 -5.96
C VAL A 36 -39.24 21.62 -7.30
N GLY A 37 -37.91 21.44 -7.29
CA GLY A 37 -37.03 21.45 -8.46
C GLY A 37 -36.13 22.67 -8.54
N ALA A 38 -34.97 22.49 -9.19
CA ALA A 38 -33.98 23.54 -9.47
C ALA A 38 -34.53 24.55 -10.48
N THR A 39 -35.28 25.54 -9.99
CA THR A 39 -36.01 26.56 -10.76
C THR A 39 -35.47 27.97 -10.53
N SER A 40 -34.44 28.11 -9.68
CA SER A 40 -33.95 29.40 -9.18
C SER A 40 -35.01 30.19 -8.38
N ASN A 41 -36.04 29.50 -7.90
CA ASN A 41 -37.11 30.08 -7.09
C ASN A 41 -37.41 29.14 -5.90
N PRO A 42 -36.52 29.09 -4.89
CA PRO A 42 -36.66 28.18 -3.77
C PRO A 42 -37.95 28.47 -2.99
N THR A 43 -38.58 27.41 -2.47
CA THR A 43 -39.77 27.54 -1.60
C THR A 43 -39.41 27.57 -0.13
N GLY A 44 -38.15 27.32 0.21
CA GLY A 44 -37.61 27.59 1.53
C GLY A 44 -36.11 27.85 1.53
N ILE A 45 -35.71 28.67 2.50
CA ILE A 45 -34.33 29.09 2.74
C ILE A 45 -34.11 29.13 4.24
N VAL A 46 -32.94 28.66 4.67
CA VAL A 46 -32.43 28.81 6.04
C VAL A 46 -31.02 29.40 6.01
N GLU A 47 -30.64 30.05 7.09
CA GLU A 47 -29.35 30.71 7.22
C GLU A 47 -28.69 30.38 8.57
N TRP A 48 -27.37 30.22 8.55
CA TRP A 48 -26.51 30.19 9.74
C TRP A 48 -25.59 31.44 9.72
N ARG A 49 -25.91 32.41 10.58
CA ARG A 49 -25.22 33.71 10.73
C ARG A 49 -24.32 33.75 11.97
N PRO A 50 -23.00 33.52 11.83
CA PRO A 50 -22.06 33.66 12.93
C PRO A 50 -21.70 35.12 13.24
N THR A 51 -21.01 35.33 14.36
CA THR A 51 -20.15 36.52 14.56
C THR A 51 -18.70 36.04 14.47
N LEU A 52 -17.97 36.43 13.42
CA LEU A 52 -16.62 35.94 13.11
C LEU A 52 -15.56 37.02 13.33
N SER A 53 -14.32 36.59 13.52
CA SER A 53 -13.14 37.44 13.29
C SER A 53 -12.96 37.70 11.79
N ALA A 54 -12.19 38.74 11.42
CA ALA A 54 -11.78 38.91 10.03
C ALA A 54 -10.78 37.81 9.64
N GLY A 55 -10.81 37.39 8.37
CA GLY A 55 -9.86 36.47 7.76
C GLY A 55 -10.52 35.21 7.20
N MET A 56 -9.70 34.35 6.60
CA MET A 56 -10.11 33.05 6.06
C MET A 56 -10.75 32.19 7.14
N HIS A 57 -11.84 31.50 6.81
CA HIS A 57 -12.44 30.45 7.63
C HIS A 57 -12.80 29.25 6.76
N GLU A 58 -12.48 28.03 7.20
CA GLU A 58 -13.11 26.84 6.64
C GLU A 58 -14.56 26.78 7.09
N VAL A 59 -15.45 26.55 6.15
CA VAL A 59 -16.88 26.39 6.39
C VAL A 59 -17.24 24.94 6.18
N GLN A 60 -17.85 24.32 7.19
CA GLN A 60 -18.29 22.93 7.10
C GLN A 60 -19.73 22.78 7.54
N VAL A 61 -20.45 21.85 6.92
CA VAL A 61 -21.85 21.54 7.17
C VAL A 61 -21.98 20.15 7.80
N TRP A 62 -23.02 19.98 8.60
CA TRP A 62 -23.49 18.70 9.09
C TRP A 62 -24.89 18.46 8.56
N TYR A 63 -25.22 17.21 8.23
CA TYR A 63 -26.57 16.78 7.88
C TYR A 63 -26.72 15.28 8.12
N SER A 64 -27.97 14.81 8.24
CA SER A 64 -28.27 13.38 8.29
C SER A 64 -28.52 12.83 6.88
N SER A 65 -27.74 11.82 6.50
CA SER A 65 -27.87 11.18 5.18
C SER A 65 -29.08 10.26 5.05
N GLY A 66 -29.56 10.12 3.81
CA GLY A 66 -30.27 8.92 3.37
C GLY A 66 -31.02 9.06 2.05
N SER A 67 -31.77 8.04 1.67
CA SER A 67 -32.22 7.84 0.28
C SER A 67 -33.27 8.83 -0.24
N ASN A 68 -34.02 9.51 0.63
CA ASN A 68 -35.01 10.53 0.23
C ASN A 68 -34.48 11.98 0.31
N ARG A 69 -33.16 12.15 0.38
CA ARG A 69 -32.49 13.46 0.49
C ARG A 69 -32.08 13.92 -0.90
N ALA A 70 -31.99 15.24 -1.10
CA ALA A 70 -31.50 15.80 -2.36
C ALA A 70 -30.03 15.43 -2.56
N ASN A 71 -29.67 15.03 -3.78
CA ASN A 71 -28.27 14.73 -4.12
C ASN A 71 -27.48 15.98 -4.57
N ASP A 72 -28.10 17.15 -4.53
CA ASP A 72 -27.62 18.40 -5.08
C ASP A 72 -28.03 19.62 -4.21
N ALA A 73 -28.13 19.42 -2.88
CA ALA A 73 -28.54 20.45 -1.93
C ALA A 73 -27.62 21.70 -2.00
N PRO A 74 -28.14 22.88 -2.36
CA PRO A 74 -27.32 24.08 -2.58
C PRO A 74 -27.04 24.83 -1.28
N TYR A 75 -25.78 24.85 -0.86
CA TYR A 75 -25.27 25.72 0.18
C TYR A 75 -24.58 26.94 -0.42
N THR A 76 -25.01 28.14 -0.10
CA THR A 76 -24.39 29.40 -0.54
C THR A 76 -23.64 30.04 0.62
N VAL A 77 -22.32 30.19 0.46
CA VAL A 77 -21.48 30.90 1.44
C VAL A 77 -21.36 32.35 1.00
N HIS A 78 -21.76 33.27 1.87
CA HIS A 78 -21.62 34.72 1.69
C HIS A 78 -20.43 35.20 2.50
N ASP A 79 -19.39 35.67 1.82
CA ASP A 79 -18.10 36.04 2.40
C ASP A 79 -17.71 37.49 2.04
N SER A 80 -16.47 37.91 2.29
CA SER A 80 -15.97 39.26 1.99
C SER A 80 -15.85 39.53 0.49
N THR A 81 -15.77 38.48 -0.34
CA THR A 81 -15.49 38.54 -1.78
C THR A 81 -16.77 38.41 -2.62
N GLY A 82 -17.82 37.81 -2.07
CA GLY A 82 -19.09 37.65 -2.75
C GLY A 82 -19.91 36.48 -2.20
N SER A 83 -20.49 35.70 -3.09
CA SER A 83 -21.35 34.57 -2.71
C SER A 83 -21.07 33.37 -3.62
N THR A 84 -20.72 32.25 -3.00
CA THR A 84 -20.33 31.02 -3.70
C THR A 84 -21.29 29.91 -3.36
N THR A 85 -21.87 29.25 -4.36
CA THR A 85 -22.81 28.13 -4.13
C THR A 85 -22.14 26.79 -4.40
N ILE A 86 -22.19 25.92 -3.39
CA ILE A 86 -21.65 24.56 -3.39
C ILE A 86 -22.83 23.60 -3.26
N ARG A 87 -22.92 22.62 -4.17
CA ARG A 87 -23.98 21.61 -4.14
C ARG A 87 -23.47 20.34 -3.47
N ILE A 88 -24.18 19.91 -2.44
CA ILE A 88 -23.83 18.75 -1.61
C ILE A 88 -24.83 17.62 -1.82
N ASN A 89 -24.30 16.41 -2.02
CA ASN A 89 -25.10 15.20 -2.04
C ASN A 89 -25.47 14.76 -0.63
N GLN A 90 -26.69 15.06 -0.19
CA GLN A 90 -27.15 14.67 1.15
C GLN A 90 -27.60 13.21 1.26
N GLN A 91 -27.51 12.40 0.20
CA GLN A 91 -27.81 10.97 0.28
C GLN A 91 -26.71 10.15 0.95
N SER A 92 -25.49 10.69 1.01
CA SER A 92 -24.30 10.08 1.62
C SER A 92 -23.44 11.13 2.33
N GLY A 93 -22.44 10.70 3.10
CA GLY A 93 -21.45 11.61 3.72
C GLY A 93 -21.91 12.38 4.96
N GLY A 94 -23.16 12.24 5.40
CA GLY A 94 -23.71 12.86 6.61
C GLY A 94 -23.37 12.12 7.91
N GLY A 95 -23.73 12.70 9.06
CA GLY A 95 -23.30 12.20 10.38
C GLY A 95 -21.84 12.54 10.74
N GLN A 96 -21.24 13.46 9.99
CA GLN A 96 -19.88 13.99 10.13
C GLN A 96 -19.84 15.39 9.50
N TRP A 97 -18.76 16.14 9.74
CA TRP A 97 -18.57 17.44 9.13
C TRP A 97 -18.10 17.31 7.67
N VAL A 98 -18.77 18.00 6.76
CA VAL A 98 -18.49 18.03 5.32
C VAL A 98 -18.05 19.44 4.94
N SER A 99 -16.88 19.57 4.33
CA SER A 99 -16.35 20.88 3.95
C SER A 99 -17.09 21.48 2.76
N LEU A 100 -17.39 22.78 2.86
CA LEU A 100 -17.81 23.62 1.74
C LEU A 100 -16.64 24.38 1.10
N GLY A 101 -15.44 24.33 1.72
CA GLY A 101 -14.26 25.10 1.33
C GLY A 101 -13.90 26.17 2.35
N SER A 102 -12.88 26.96 2.00
CA SER A 102 -12.40 28.06 2.83
C SER A 102 -12.72 29.41 2.19
N PHE A 103 -13.20 30.36 2.99
CA PHE A 103 -13.75 31.63 2.54
C PHE A 103 -13.25 32.77 3.43
N ASP A 104 -12.97 33.94 2.84
CA ASP A 104 -12.50 35.10 3.60
C ASP A 104 -13.67 35.87 4.20
N PHE A 105 -13.76 35.98 5.51
CA PHE A 105 -14.85 36.68 6.19
C PHE A 105 -14.39 38.04 6.71
N ALA A 106 -15.25 39.05 6.59
CA ALA A 106 -15.10 40.28 7.35
C ALA A 106 -15.44 40.03 8.84
N ALA A 107 -14.80 40.79 9.74
CA ALA A 107 -15.16 40.73 11.15
C ALA A 107 -16.63 41.15 11.38
N GLY A 108 -17.34 40.42 12.24
CA GLY A 108 -18.75 40.66 12.54
C GLY A 108 -19.66 39.56 11.98
N SER A 109 -20.92 39.92 11.68
CA SER A 109 -21.98 38.96 11.31
C SER A 109 -22.51 39.14 9.88
N SER A 110 -21.72 39.80 9.02
CA SER A 110 -22.11 40.05 7.64
C SER A 110 -22.04 38.82 6.75
N GLY A 111 -21.11 37.90 7.03
CA GLY A 111 -20.97 36.64 6.31
C GLY A 111 -21.69 35.47 6.98
N TYR A 112 -22.20 34.55 6.18
CA TYR A 112 -23.12 33.50 6.60
C TYR A 112 -23.24 32.39 5.56
N VAL A 113 -23.83 31.26 5.96
CA VAL A 113 -24.19 30.17 5.05
C VAL A 113 -25.70 30.15 4.88
N GLU A 114 -26.15 30.04 3.64
CA GLU A 114 -27.53 29.84 3.24
C GLU A 114 -27.71 28.41 2.71
N LEU A 115 -28.81 27.74 3.03
CA LEU A 115 -29.25 26.51 2.35
C LEU A 115 -30.65 26.74 1.78
N SER A 116 -30.84 26.42 0.50
CA SER A 116 -32.13 26.58 -0.17
C SER A 116 -32.72 25.23 -0.64
N THR A 117 -34.03 25.22 -0.89
CA THR A 117 -34.72 24.06 -1.48
C THR A 117 -34.62 23.99 -3.02
N ASP A 118 -33.72 24.76 -3.65
CA ASP A 118 -33.52 24.80 -5.11
C ASP A 118 -32.70 23.58 -5.58
N ALA A 119 -33.22 22.40 -5.29
CA ALA A 119 -32.56 21.10 -5.45
C ALA A 119 -33.50 20.09 -6.15
N GLN A 120 -33.06 18.85 -6.29
CA GLN A 120 -33.76 17.76 -6.96
C GLN A 120 -35.25 17.66 -6.57
N THR A 121 -36.16 17.78 -7.55
CA THR A 121 -37.61 17.66 -7.36
C THR A 121 -37.99 16.35 -6.67
N GLY A 122 -38.87 16.41 -5.67
CA GLY A 122 -39.42 15.24 -5.00
C GLY A 122 -38.54 14.66 -3.88
N GLN A 123 -37.36 15.23 -3.64
CA GLN A 123 -36.53 14.93 -2.48
C GLN A 123 -36.72 15.95 -1.34
N VAL A 124 -36.04 15.74 -0.21
CA VAL A 124 -35.93 16.75 0.86
C VAL A 124 -34.50 17.25 1.03
N VAL A 125 -34.34 18.53 1.37
CA VAL A 125 -33.08 19.05 1.94
C VAL A 125 -33.14 19.01 3.46
N ILE A 126 -32.01 18.72 4.09
CA ILE A 126 -31.82 18.68 5.54
C ILE A 126 -30.97 19.88 5.96
N ALA A 127 -31.48 20.67 6.89
CA ALA A 127 -30.80 21.77 7.55
C ALA A 127 -30.56 21.38 9.01
N ASP A 128 -29.28 21.28 9.40
CA ASP A 128 -28.87 20.81 10.72
C ASP A 128 -27.85 21.81 11.29
N ALA A 129 -26.53 21.55 11.18
CA ALA A 129 -25.52 22.46 11.74
C ALA A 129 -24.48 22.95 10.72
N VAL A 130 -23.91 24.13 10.99
CA VAL A 130 -22.78 24.72 10.26
C VAL A 130 -21.68 25.12 11.25
N ARG A 131 -20.42 24.91 10.88
CA ARG A 131 -19.27 25.43 11.63
C ARG A 131 -18.35 26.26 10.74
N PHE A 132 -17.80 27.30 11.35
CA PHE A 132 -16.85 28.23 10.76
C PHE A 132 -15.57 28.12 11.58
N ILE A 133 -14.45 27.81 10.93
CA ILE A 133 -13.16 27.53 11.57
C ILE A 133 -12.15 28.55 11.04
N PRO A 134 -11.67 29.52 11.83
CA PRO A 134 -10.70 30.50 11.37
C PRO A 134 -9.45 29.82 10.80
N ALA A 135 -8.87 30.34 9.72
CA ALA A 135 -7.54 29.96 9.27
C ALA A 135 -6.53 30.42 10.34
N GLY A 136 -5.72 29.47 10.81
CA GLY A 136 -4.96 29.56 12.08
C GLY A 136 -5.63 28.82 13.24
N THR A 137 -6.91 28.46 13.13
CA THR A 137 -7.64 27.50 13.99
C THR A 137 -8.14 26.28 13.21
N LEU A 138 -7.78 26.15 11.93
CA LEU A 138 -7.49 24.84 11.36
C LEU A 138 -6.24 24.32 12.06
N ILE A 139 -6.44 23.89 13.29
CA ILE A 139 -5.73 22.75 13.80
C ILE A 139 -6.15 21.66 12.79
N TYR A 140 -5.34 21.45 11.74
CA TYR A 140 -5.07 20.08 11.34
C TYR A 140 -4.99 19.34 12.65
N GLY A 141 -5.79 18.27 12.81
CA GLY A 141 -5.83 17.51 14.05
C GLY A 141 -4.43 17.21 14.55
N PRO A 142 -4.26 16.55 15.70
CA PRO A 142 -2.92 16.18 16.15
C PRO A 142 -2.07 15.44 15.09
N ASP A 143 -2.62 15.06 13.93
CA ASP A 143 -1.98 14.31 12.88
C ASP A 143 -1.90 15.10 11.54
N GLU A 144 -0.70 15.24 11.00
CA GLU A 144 -0.35 15.83 9.71
C GLU A 144 1.01 15.30 9.29
N PHE A 145 1.16 14.77 8.06
CA PHE A 145 2.46 14.29 7.62
C PHE A 145 3.35 15.47 7.25
N ARG A 146 4.53 15.57 7.85
CA ARG A 146 5.49 16.64 7.62
C ARG A 146 6.83 16.03 7.29
N GLY A 147 7.08 15.82 6.00
CA GLY A 147 8.29 15.19 5.48
C GLY A 147 9.28 16.18 4.88
N VAL A 148 10.57 15.89 5.02
CA VAL A 148 11.63 16.59 4.28
C VAL A 148 12.49 15.59 3.52
N TRP A 149 12.69 15.83 2.24
CA TRP A 149 13.63 15.05 1.44
C TRP A 149 15.07 15.47 1.69
N VAL A 150 15.94 14.47 1.84
CA VAL A 150 17.38 14.65 2.01
C VAL A 150 18.08 13.91 0.89
N SER A 151 18.62 14.67 -0.06
CA SER A 151 19.32 14.17 -1.24
C SER A 151 20.67 13.55 -0.85
N ARG A 152 21.12 12.58 -1.67
CA ARG A 152 22.45 11.94 -1.52
C ARG A 152 23.62 12.92 -1.66
N TYR A 153 23.37 14.15 -2.07
CA TYR A 153 24.40 15.18 -2.21
C TYR A 153 24.51 16.12 -1.00
N GLU A 154 23.65 15.96 0.01
CA GLU A 154 23.52 16.92 1.11
C GLU A 154 24.18 16.48 2.42
N TRP A 155 24.29 15.17 2.65
CA TRP A 155 24.74 14.60 3.93
C TRP A 155 25.99 13.71 3.87
N PRO A 156 26.28 12.95 2.79
CA PRO A 156 27.42 12.03 2.79
C PRO A 156 28.77 12.74 2.85
N SER A 157 29.77 12.01 3.32
CA SER A 157 31.16 12.46 3.36
C SER A 157 32.11 11.27 3.34
N THR A 158 33.30 11.46 2.76
CA THR A 158 34.40 10.49 2.86
C THR A 158 35.10 10.51 4.22
N THR A 159 34.66 11.35 5.16
CA THR A 159 35.11 11.35 6.55
C THR A 159 34.00 10.79 7.45
N PRO A 160 34.21 9.63 8.10
CA PRO A 160 33.14 8.98 8.87
C PRO A 160 32.48 9.81 9.97
N ALA A 161 33.27 10.61 10.69
CA ALA A 161 32.73 11.52 11.70
C ALA A 161 31.85 12.63 11.10
N THR A 162 32.16 13.06 9.87
CA THR A 162 31.45 14.16 9.20
C THR A 162 30.07 13.70 8.72
N TRP A 163 29.95 12.53 8.07
CA TRP A 163 28.61 12.09 7.63
C TRP A 163 27.70 11.78 8.82
N LYS A 164 28.24 11.29 9.95
CA LYS A 164 27.48 11.13 11.21
C LYS A 164 26.96 12.46 11.72
N SER A 165 27.85 13.45 11.84
CA SER A 165 27.48 14.81 12.26
C SER A 165 26.47 15.48 11.31
N ASN A 166 26.56 15.20 10.01
CA ASN A 166 25.61 15.72 9.02
C ASN A 166 24.23 15.11 9.22
N LEU A 167 24.13 13.78 9.42
CA LEU A 167 22.86 13.12 9.73
C LEU A 167 22.27 13.62 11.05
N ASP A 168 23.08 13.78 12.10
CA ASP A 168 22.61 14.35 13.37
C ASP A 168 22.02 15.75 13.18
N SER A 169 22.67 16.58 12.35
CA SER A 169 22.19 17.93 12.02
C SER A 169 20.88 17.89 11.23
N VAL A 170 20.76 16.99 10.25
CA VAL A 170 19.51 16.75 9.51
C VAL A 170 18.36 16.45 10.47
N MET A 171 18.54 15.50 11.39
CA MET A 171 17.48 15.10 12.32
C MET A 171 17.14 16.23 13.31
N ALA A 172 18.14 16.91 13.86
CA ALA A 172 17.93 18.02 14.78
C ALA A 172 17.20 19.20 14.12
N ASN A 173 17.53 19.51 12.87
CA ASN A 173 16.90 20.58 12.10
C ASN A 173 15.48 20.22 11.68
N ALA A 174 15.23 19.01 11.21
CA ALA A 174 13.88 18.54 10.92
C ALA A 174 13.01 18.61 12.19
N LYS A 175 13.54 18.16 13.33
CA LYS A 175 12.85 18.26 14.62
C LYS A 175 12.57 19.70 15.03
N SER A 176 13.52 20.62 14.88
CA SER A 176 13.34 22.03 15.24
C SER A 176 12.34 22.74 14.33
N GLY A 177 12.16 22.28 13.10
CA GLY A 177 11.09 22.69 12.20
C GLY A 177 9.73 22.02 12.44
N ASN A 178 9.57 21.22 13.50
CA ASN A 178 8.38 20.41 13.79
C ASN A 178 7.96 19.46 12.64
N TYR A 179 8.93 18.97 11.86
CA TYR A 179 8.74 17.83 10.96
C TYR A 179 8.60 16.54 11.79
N ASN A 180 7.96 15.53 11.21
CA ASN A 180 7.78 14.21 11.82
C ASN A 180 8.31 13.05 10.95
N ALA A 181 8.83 13.33 9.75
CA ALA A 181 9.47 12.35 8.90
C ALA A 181 10.66 12.94 8.13
N VAL A 182 11.68 12.11 7.92
CA VAL A 182 12.81 12.39 7.01
C VAL A 182 12.86 11.32 5.92
N VAL A 183 13.09 11.77 4.69
CA VAL A 183 13.13 10.90 3.50
C VAL A 183 14.54 10.99 2.92
N VAL A 184 15.44 10.13 3.42
CA VAL A 184 16.89 10.25 3.16
C VAL A 184 17.30 9.31 2.05
N GLN A 185 17.94 9.86 1.01
CA GLN A 185 18.39 9.08 -0.14
C GLN A 185 19.55 8.19 0.27
N MET A 186 19.33 6.88 0.16
CA MET A 186 20.27 5.82 0.55
C MET A 186 20.74 4.99 -0.63
N ARG A 187 20.01 5.00 -1.74
CA ARG A 187 20.42 4.42 -3.03
C ARG A 187 20.09 5.39 -4.17
N GLY A 188 21.06 5.66 -5.03
CA GLY A 188 20.89 6.66 -6.10
C GLY A 188 20.97 6.14 -7.53
N ASP A 189 21.91 5.27 -7.86
CA ASP A 189 22.19 4.83 -9.25
C ASP A 189 22.90 3.49 -9.30
N THR A 190 22.34 2.44 -8.69
CA THR A 190 23.04 1.15 -8.44
C THR A 190 24.27 1.27 -7.52
N THR A 191 24.38 2.38 -6.79
CA THR A 191 25.31 2.55 -5.66
C THR A 191 24.54 2.84 -4.38
N THR A 192 25.05 2.34 -3.26
CA THR A 192 24.44 2.50 -1.94
C THR A 192 25.24 3.42 -1.04
N LEU A 193 24.56 4.03 -0.08
CA LEU A 193 25.17 4.75 1.05
C LEU A 193 25.14 3.93 2.34
N TYR A 194 24.91 2.62 2.21
CA TYR A 194 24.91 1.62 3.27
C TYR A 194 25.63 0.35 2.80
N PRO A 195 26.10 -0.53 3.71
CA PRO A 195 26.71 -1.80 3.34
C PRO A 195 25.71 -2.70 2.61
N SER A 196 26.01 -3.04 1.35
CA SER A 196 25.24 -3.98 0.54
C SER A 196 26.16 -5.09 0.04
N PRO A 197 25.71 -6.37 0.02
CA PRO A 197 26.46 -7.47 -0.58
C PRO A 197 26.42 -7.44 -2.11
N ASN A 198 25.42 -6.77 -2.69
CA ASN A 198 25.06 -6.86 -4.10
C ASN A 198 25.36 -5.57 -4.89
N GLU A 199 25.43 -4.44 -4.20
CA GLU A 199 25.68 -3.13 -4.82
C GLU A 199 26.91 -2.46 -4.24
N PRO A 200 27.75 -1.81 -5.08
CA PRO A 200 28.93 -1.11 -4.61
C PRO A 200 28.55 0.11 -3.77
N LEU A 201 29.38 0.40 -2.78
CA LEU A 201 29.31 1.65 -2.01
C LEU A 201 29.55 2.85 -2.95
N SER A 202 28.74 3.89 -2.81
CA SER A 202 28.90 5.15 -3.53
C SER A 202 30.21 5.85 -3.17
N SER A 203 30.83 6.51 -4.16
CA SER A 203 32.04 7.33 -3.94
C SER A 203 31.79 8.56 -3.07
N LEU A 204 30.52 8.90 -2.79
CA LEU A 204 30.12 10.01 -1.93
C LEU A 204 30.39 9.75 -0.44
N ILE A 205 30.61 8.49 -0.04
CA ILE A 205 30.79 8.12 1.38
C ILE A 205 31.96 7.17 1.57
N ALA A 206 32.57 7.22 2.75
CA ALA A 206 33.49 6.20 3.24
C ALA A 206 33.06 5.72 4.62
N LEU A 207 33.20 4.41 4.85
CA LEU A 207 32.78 3.75 6.08
C LEU A 207 33.99 3.45 6.97
N GLY A 208 33.87 3.71 8.27
CA GLY A 208 34.76 3.15 9.28
C GLY A 208 34.43 1.68 9.57
N THR A 209 35.22 1.05 10.42
CA THR A 209 34.99 -0.34 10.83
C THR A 209 33.64 -0.48 11.55
N GLY A 210 32.75 -1.30 11.01
CA GLY A 210 31.42 -1.56 11.57
C GLY A 210 30.39 -0.45 11.33
N ASP A 211 30.71 0.55 10.52
CA ASP A 211 29.77 1.62 10.18
C ASP A 211 28.67 1.11 9.24
N ASP A 212 27.42 1.46 9.59
CA ASP A 212 26.24 1.32 8.75
C ASP A 212 25.44 2.63 8.79
N PRO A 213 25.56 3.49 7.77
CA PRO A 213 24.87 4.79 7.75
C PRO A 213 23.34 4.70 7.68
N LEU A 214 22.76 3.64 7.11
CA LEU A 214 21.31 3.46 7.08
C LEU A 214 20.80 3.11 8.49
N GLN A 215 21.44 2.17 9.18
CA GLN A 215 21.10 1.88 10.57
C GLN A 215 21.34 3.10 11.48
N TYR A 216 22.41 3.87 11.23
CA TYR A 216 22.68 5.09 11.97
C TYR A 216 21.55 6.12 11.76
N ALA A 217 21.12 6.36 10.52
CA ALA A 217 20.06 7.30 10.21
C ALA A 217 18.72 6.91 10.84
N ILE A 218 18.36 5.61 10.83
CA ILE A 218 17.17 5.09 11.53
C ILE A 218 17.23 5.44 13.01
N ASN A 219 18.33 5.08 13.69
CA ASN A 219 18.50 5.34 15.11
C ASN A 219 18.46 6.84 15.44
N ALA A 220 19.12 7.66 14.63
CA ALA A 220 19.18 9.11 14.83
C ALA A 220 17.81 9.78 14.62
N ALA A 221 17.04 9.36 13.61
CA ALA A 221 15.69 9.85 13.37
C ALA A 221 14.75 9.47 14.53
N HIS A 222 14.75 8.20 14.93
CA HIS A 222 13.92 7.69 16.01
C HIS A 222 14.22 8.36 17.35
N ALA A 223 15.49 8.66 17.63
CA ALA A 223 15.89 9.40 18.83
C ALA A 223 15.28 10.82 18.90
N GLN A 224 14.90 11.40 17.77
CA GLN A 224 14.21 12.69 17.66
C GLN A 224 12.67 12.55 17.54
N GLY A 225 12.16 11.31 17.51
CA GLY A 225 10.75 11.02 17.25
C GLY A 225 10.33 11.28 15.79
N LEU A 226 11.26 11.11 14.84
CA LEU A 226 11.01 11.22 13.41
C LEU A 226 10.88 9.83 12.80
N GLN A 227 9.97 9.67 11.84
CA GLN A 227 9.98 8.51 10.93
C GLN A 227 11.18 8.60 9.98
N MET A 228 11.83 7.47 9.72
CA MET A 228 12.90 7.32 8.75
C MET A 228 12.40 6.57 7.52
N HIS A 229 12.39 7.25 6.37
CA HIS A 229 12.06 6.66 5.08
C HIS A 229 13.32 6.54 4.22
N CYS A 230 13.62 5.33 3.78
CA CYS A 230 14.74 5.05 2.89
C CYS A 230 14.38 5.46 1.46
N TYR A 231 14.95 6.57 0.98
CA TYR A 231 14.77 7.00 -0.40
C TYR A 231 15.68 6.21 -1.35
N PHE A 232 15.03 5.51 -2.27
CA PHE A 232 15.58 4.59 -3.25
C PHE A 232 15.21 5.05 -4.67
N ASN A 233 16.19 5.50 -5.45
CA ASN A 233 16.00 5.60 -6.90
C ASN A 233 15.91 4.20 -7.50
N THR A 234 14.94 3.95 -8.39
CA THR A 234 14.71 2.60 -8.93
C THR A 234 15.48 2.31 -10.22
N HIS A 235 14.99 2.79 -11.37
CA HIS A 235 15.38 2.35 -12.72
C HIS A 235 16.59 3.09 -13.31
N VAL A 236 17.52 3.52 -12.46
CA VAL A 236 18.72 4.23 -12.86
C VAL A 236 19.98 3.53 -12.37
N CYS A 237 21.05 3.62 -13.15
CA CYS A 237 22.32 2.95 -12.87
C CYS A 237 23.53 3.80 -13.25
N THR A 238 24.71 3.39 -12.76
CA THR A 238 25.99 4.00 -13.13
C THR A 238 26.41 3.55 -14.54
N SER A 239 27.33 4.29 -15.15
CA SER A 239 27.99 3.86 -16.39
C SER A 239 28.72 2.53 -16.23
N SER A 240 29.34 2.28 -15.07
CA SER A 240 30.03 1.02 -14.78
C SER A 240 29.05 -0.16 -14.75
N PHE A 241 27.89 0.00 -14.11
CA PHE A 241 26.84 -1.03 -14.11
C PHE A 241 26.29 -1.26 -15.53
N ALA A 242 26.00 -0.18 -16.25
CA ALA A 242 25.54 -0.23 -17.64
C ALA A 242 26.52 -0.99 -18.56
N SER A 243 27.84 -0.84 -18.32
CA SER A 243 28.88 -1.52 -19.10
C SER A 243 29.00 -3.03 -18.88
N THR A 244 28.34 -3.58 -17.86
CA THR A 244 28.30 -5.03 -17.60
C THR A 244 26.90 -5.63 -17.77
N HIS A 245 25.87 -4.79 -17.97
CA HIS A 245 24.47 -5.19 -18.09
C HIS A 245 23.81 -4.55 -19.33
N GLN A 246 24.45 -4.61 -20.50
CA GLN A 246 23.95 -3.94 -21.71
C GLN A 246 22.53 -4.39 -22.12
N SER A 247 22.18 -5.66 -21.89
CA SER A 247 20.85 -6.20 -22.19
C SER A 247 19.75 -5.71 -21.24
N TRP A 248 20.12 -5.02 -20.16
CA TRP A 248 19.20 -4.45 -19.18
C TRP A 248 18.92 -2.97 -19.45
N LEU A 249 19.67 -2.33 -20.35
CA LEU A 249 19.51 -0.92 -20.66
C LEU A 249 18.26 -0.69 -21.50
N ILE A 250 17.57 0.40 -21.18
CA ILE A 250 16.45 0.88 -21.96
C ILE A 250 16.92 1.32 -23.37
N ALA A 251 16.07 1.14 -24.37
CA ALA A 251 16.36 1.52 -25.76
C ALA A 251 15.36 2.53 -26.33
N ASP A 252 15.83 3.34 -27.27
CA ASP A 252 15.05 4.33 -28.01
C ASP A 252 14.11 3.69 -29.05
N ALA A 253 13.27 4.49 -29.71
CA ALA A 253 12.31 4.06 -30.74
C ALA A 253 12.90 3.29 -31.93
N THR A 254 14.23 3.27 -32.12
CA THR A 254 14.91 2.48 -33.15
C THR A 254 15.45 1.14 -32.62
N GLY A 255 15.23 0.85 -31.33
CA GLY A 255 15.73 -0.34 -30.64
C GLY A 255 17.19 -0.23 -30.20
N ASN A 256 17.79 0.97 -30.27
CA ASN A 256 19.18 1.17 -29.83
C ASN A 256 19.22 1.46 -28.32
N PRO A 257 19.95 0.66 -27.51
CA PRO A 257 20.14 0.94 -26.10
C PRO A 257 20.78 2.31 -25.89
N ILE A 258 20.45 2.97 -24.79
CA ILE A 258 21.06 4.25 -24.44
C ILE A 258 22.60 4.15 -24.44
N SER A 259 23.25 5.07 -25.15
CA SER A 259 24.72 5.14 -25.26
C SER A 259 25.34 6.27 -24.44
N ALA A 260 24.51 7.14 -23.90
CA ALA A 260 24.88 8.28 -23.07
C ALA A 260 23.81 8.48 -21.97
N PRO A 261 24.19 9.08 -20.83
CA PRO A 261 23.23 9.33 -19.76
C PRO A 261 22.16 10.36 -20.18
N VAL A 262 20.92 10.12 -19.74
CA VAL A 262 19.80 11.07 -19.84
C VAL A 262 19.46 11.55 -18.44
N ASP A 263 19.39 12.86 -18.26
CA ASP A 263 19.29 13.53 -16.94
C ASP A 263 20.34 13.07 -15.92
N GLY A 264 21.55 12.75 -16.40
CA GLY A 264 22.67 12.33 -15.58
C GLY A 264 22.71 10.83 -15.25
N TYR A 265 21.79 10.02 -15.76
CA TYR A 265 21.70 8.59 -15.46
C TYR A 265 21.71 7.71 -16.70
N TYR A 266 22.25 6.50 -16.57
CA TYR A 266 21.84 5.37 -17.41
C TYR A 266 20.56 4.78 -16.83
N TRP A 267 19.70 4.23 -17.69
CA TRP A 267 18.35 3.80 -17.34
C TRP A 267 18.16 2.32 -17.67
N LEU A 268 17.53 1.62 -16.73
CA LEU A 268 17.20 0.21 -16.84
C LEU A 268 15.81 0.05 -17.47
N ALA A 269 15.63 -0.98 -18.29
CA ALA A 269 14.39 -1.27 -18.97
C ALA A 269 13.33 -1.85 -18.00
N PRO A 270 12.18 -1.18 -17.79
CA PRO A 270 11.12 -1.69 -16.90
C PRO A 270 10.44 -2.95 -17.49
N GLY A 271 10.47 -3.10 -18.81
CA GLY A 271 9.99 -4.31 -19.46
C GLY A 271 10.93 -5.52 -19.35
N ASN A 272 12.10 -5.42 -18.71
CA ASN A 272 13.01 -6.54 -18.53
C ASN A 272 12.77 -7.24 -17.17
N PRO A 273 12.30 -8.51 -17.14
CA PRO A 273 12.02 -9.23 -15.89
C PRO A 273 13.24 -9.41 -14.96
N GLU A 274 14.46 -9.44 -15.50
CA GLU A 274 15.68 -9.55 -14.69
C GLU A 274 15.96 -8.26 -13.92
N VAL A 275 15.70 -7.10 -14.54
CA VAL A 275 15.79 -5.78 -13.90
C VAL A 275 14.81 -5.72 -12.73
N GLU A 276 13.55 -6.08 -12.96
CA GLU A 276 12.51 -5.99 -11.93
C GLU A 276 12.76 -6.92 -10.75
N ALA A 277 13.26 -8.14 -11.02
CA ALA A 277 13.65 -9.08 -9.95
C ALA A 277 14.87 -8.57 -9.17
N TYR A 278 15.88 -8.03 -9.86
CA TYR A 278 17.07 -7.46 -9.22
C TYR A 278 16.73 -6.26 -8.32
N LEU A 279 15.90 -5.32 -8.81
CA LEU A 279 15.48 -4.16 -8.03
C LEU A 279 14.69 -4.58 -6.80
N ARG A 280 13.76 -5.52 -6.94
CA ARG A 280 13.00 -6.07 -5.81
C ARG A 280 13.91 -6.80 -4.81
N GLU A 281 14.93 -7.52 -5.28
CA GLU A 281 15.93 -8.13 -4.40
C GLU A 281 16.67 -7.08 -3.55
N GLN A 282 17.09 -5.96 -4.14
CA GLN A 282 17.76 -4.88 -3.40
C GLN A 282 16.82 -4.21 -2.38
N ILE A 283 15.55 -4.02 -2.73
CA ILE A 283 14.52 -3.54 -1.81
C ILE A 283 14.34 -4.53 -0.66
N MET A 284 14.23 -5.83 -0.94
CA MET A 284 14.06 -6.84 0.09
C MET A 284 15.30 -7.02 0.96
N TYR A 285 16.51 -6.74 0.45
CA TYR A 285 17.69 -6.66 1.31
C TYR A 285 17.48 -5.59 2.40
N ILE A 286 16.98 -4.40 2.05
CA ILE A 286 16.68 -3.37 3.05
C ILE A 286 15.61 -3.86 4.03
N VAL A 287 14.49 -4.37 3.53
CA VAL A 287 13.36 -4.83 4.37
C VAL A 287 13.80 -5.89 5.39
N ASN A 288 14.61 -6.85 4.97
CA ASN A 288 15.03 -7.96 5.83
C ASN A 288 16.13 -7.58 6.85
N ASN A 289 16.94 -6.56 6.55
CA ASN A 289 18.08 -6.19 7.40
C ASN A 289 17.79 -4.97 8.30
N TYR A 290 16.77 -4.17 8.00
CA TYR A 290 16.41 -2.97 8.75
C TYR A 290 14.94 -3.00 9.22
N PRO A 291 14.57 -3.90 10.15
CA PRO A 291 13.17 -4.09 10.57
C PRO A 291 12.56 -2.88 11.31
N GLN A 292 13.39 -1.92 11.73
CA GLN A 292 12.98 -0.67 12.38
C GLN A 292 12.68 0.46 11.39
N LEU A 293 12.96 0.27 10.10
CA LEU A 293 12.67 1.30 9.09
C LEU A 293 11.16 1.59 9.04
N ASP A 294 10.77 2.86 8.89
CA ASP A 294 9.36 3.26 8.86
C ASP A 294 8.77 3.23 7.44
N GLY A 295 9.61 3.42 6.42
CA GLY A 295 9.17 3.28 5.03
C GLY A 295 10.29 3.25 4.00
N ILE A 296 9.90 2.88 2.78
CA ILE A 296 10.73 2.96 1.57
C ILE A 296 10.04 3.93 0.61
N HIS A 297 10.81 4.85 0.08
CA HIS A 297 10.33 5.92 -0.78
C HIS A 297 11.02 5.88 -2.15
N PHE A 298 10.23 5.78 -3.22
CA PHE A 298 10.74 5.59 -4.57
C PHE A 298 10.75 6.89 -5.39
N ASP A 299 11.86 7.15 -6.08
CA ASP A 299 11.90 8.08 -7.22
C ASP A 299 12.49 7.34 -8.43
N ARG A 300 12.49 8.01 -9.58
CA ARG A 300 12.98 7.49 -10.87
C ARG A 300 12.28 6.18 -11.27
N ILE A 301 11.04 6.03 -10.83
CA ILE A 301 10.12 4.98 -11.26
C ILE A 301 9.33 5.49 -12.47
N ARG A 302 10.04 5.60 -13.60
CA ARG A 302 9.55 6.11 -14.89
C ARG A 302 10.59 5.85 -15.98
N CYS A 303 10.23 6.09 -17.23
CA CYS A 303 11.19 6.24 -18.32
C CYS A 303 11.77 7.67 -18.34
N PRO A 304 12.97 7.89 -18.93
CA PRO A 304 13.52 9.24 -19.06
C PRO A 304 12.71 10.13 -20.00
N GLU A 305 12.19 9.56 -21.10
CA GLU A 305 11.35 10.21 -22.11
C GLU A 305 10.36 9.19 -22.71
N GLN A 306 9.34 9.68 -23.42
CA GLN A 306 8.29 8.84 -24.03
C GLN A 306 8.81 7.82 -25.04
N VAL A 307 9.91 8.13 -25.72
CA VAL A 307 10.45 7.33 -26.83
C VAL A 307 11.25 6.11 -26.36
N TYR A 308 11.31 5.84 -25.06
CA TYR A 308 12.14 4.77 -24.49
C TYR A 308 11.30 3.57 -24.05
N SER A 309 11.97 2.41 -23.93
CA SER A 309 11.43 1.07 -23.60
C SER A 309 11.16 0.19 -24.83
N HIS A 310 11.82 0.48 -25.95
CA HIS A 310 11.82 -0.36 -27.14
C HIS A 310 13.01 -1.34 -27.18
N ASP A 311 13.57 -1.70 -26.03
CA ASP A 311 14.61 -2.73 -25.97
C ASP A 311 14.03 -4.09 -26.39
N ALA A 312 14.90 -4.97 -26.90
CA ALA A 312 14.47 -6.23 -27.49
C ALA A 312 13.64 -7.10 -26.54
N THR A 313 13.93 -7.06 -25.23
CA THR A 313 13.20 -7.81 -24.21
C THR A 313 11.79 -7.22 -24.03
N SER A 314 11.69 -5.91 -23.86
CA SER A 314 10.41 -5.21 -23.75
C SER A 314 9.52 -5.43 -24.98
N GLU A 315 10.07 -5.29 -26.18
CA GLU A 315 9.31 -5.49 -27.43
C GLU A 315 8.84 -6.94 -27.61
N ALA A 316 9.70 -7.92 -27.30
CA ALA A 316 9.31 -9.33 -27.35
C ALA A 316 8.19 -9.66 -26.36
N ARG A 317 8.22 -9.08 -25.15
CA ARG A 317 7.17 -9.29 -24.14
C ARG A 317 5.86 -8.60 -24.52
N ARG A 318 5.91 -7.35 -24.97
CA ARG A 318 4.74 -6.56 -25.37
C ARG A 318 3.99 -7.13 -26.56
N THR A 319 4.72 -7.60 -27.57
CA THR A 319 4.13 -8.18 -28.80
C THR A 319 3.84 -9.68 -28.68
N GLY A 320 4.40 -10.33 -27.65
CA GLY A 320 4.19 -11.74 -27.32
C GLY A 320 3.08 -11.99 -26.30
N GLY A 321 3.29 -13.00 -25.44
CA GLY A 321 2.29 -13.47 -24.47
C GLY A 321 2.18 -12.62 -23.19
N ALA A 322 3.14 -11.73 -22.92
CA ALA A 322 3.26 -10.93 -21.70
C ALA A 322 2.55 -9.56 -21.80
N ASN A 323 1.45 -9.52 -22.57
CA ASN A 323 0.54 -8.39 -22.69
C ASN A 323 -0.91 -8.90 -22.68
N PRO A 324 -1.38 -9.44 -21.53
CA PRO A 324 -2.67 -10.12 -21.45
C PRO A 324 -3.85 -9.22 -21.79
N ASP A 325 -3.72 -7.91 -21.57
CA ASP A 325 -4.77 -6.91 -21.76
C ASP A 325 -4.68 -6.19 -23.12
N SER A 326 -3.78 -6.64 -24.01
CA SER A 326 -3.60 -6.08 -25.36
C SER A 326 -3.32 -4.57 -25.36
N LEU A 327 -2.56 -4.10 -24.37
CA LEU A 327 -2.20 -2.70 -24.19
C LEU A 327 -1.34 -2.20 -25.36
N ASN A 328 -1.50 -0.93 -25.70
CA ASN A 328 -0.58 -0.25 -26.63
C ASN A 328 0.80 -0.06 -25.97
N PHE A 329 1.75 0.52 -26.69
CA PHE A 329 3.12 0.71 -26.18
C PHE A 329 3.21 1.53 -24.89
N ASP A 330 2.55 2.69 -24.84
CA ASP A 330 2.64 3.60 -23.69
C ASP A 330 1.97 2.97 -22.46
N ASP A 331 0.77 2.42 -22.64
CA ASP A 331 0.02 1.75 -21.56
C ASP A 331 0.75 0.50 -21.06
N TRP A 332 1.33 -0.30 -21.96
CA TRP A 332 2.06 -1.50 -21.58
C TRP A 332 3.33 -1.18 -20.79
N THR A 333 4.05 -0.13 -21.19
CA THR A 333 5.27 0.32 -20.50
C THR A 333 4.94 0.86 -19.11
N ALA A 334 3.87 1.66 -18.98
CA ALA A 334 3.40 2.15 -17.68
C ALA A 334 2.92 1.00 -16.76
N ASP A 335 2.29 -0.02 -17.33
CA ASP A 335 1.87 -1.23 -16.60
C ASP A 335 3.07 -2.04 -16.07
N GLN A 336 4.26 -1.98 -16.67
CA GLN A 336 5.46 -2.65 -16.11
C GLN A 336 5.85 -2.07 -14.74
N PHE A 337 5.88 -0.74 -14.61
CA PHE A 337 6.12 -0.08 -13.32
C PHE A 337 5.02 -0.41 -12.29
N THR A 338 3.77 -0.46 -12.74
CA THR A 338 2.64 -0.83 -11.87
C THR A 338 2.78 -2.27 -11.37
N ARG A 339 3.13 -3.23 -12.24
CA ARG A 339 3.39 -4.63 -11.87
C ARG A 339 4.56 -4.75 -10.90
N PHE A 340 5.64 -4.00 -11.13
CA PHE A 340 6.77 -3.94 -10.21
C PHE A 340 6.35 -3.50 -8.81
N LEU A 341 5.65 -2.36 -8.70
CA LEU A 341 5.19 -1.85 -7.41
C LEU A 341 4.24 -2.83 -6.71
N ARG A 342 3.34 -3.50 -7.44
CA ARG A 342 2.46 -4.51 -6.85
C ARG A 342 3.28 -5.66 -6.22
N ASN A 343 4.30 -6.13 -6.94
CA ASN A 343 5.17 -7.20 -6.46
C ASN A 343 5.99 -6.77 -5.25
N VAL A 344 6.55 -5.55 -5.28
CA VAL A 344 7.27 -4.96 -4.14
C VAL A 344 6.34 -4.85 -2.92
N TYR A 345 5.15 -4.27 -3.08
CA TYR A 345 4.18 -4.09 -2.00
C TYR A 345 3.80 -5.41 -1.32
N ALA A 346 3.46 -6.43 -2.12
CA ALA A 346 3.10 -7.75 -1.61
C ALA A 346 4.26 -8.41 -0.84
N GLN A 347 5.48 -8.35 -1.37
CA GLN A 347 6.63 -9.00 -0.74
C GLN A 347 7.13 -8.25 0.50
N VAL A 348 7.06 -6.92 0.50
CA VAL A 348 7.36 -6.10 1.67
C VAL A 348 6.42 -6.48 2.81
N HIS A 349 5.11 -6.48 2.57
CA HIS A 349 4.13 -6.74 3.62
C HIS A 349 4.05 -8.20 4.06
N SER A 350 4.63 -9.15 3.32
CA SER A 350 4.80 -10.51 3.83
C SER A 350 5.89 -10.62 4.90
N VAL A 351 6.79 -9.63 4.98
CA VAL A 351 7.86 -9.55 5.99
C VAL A 351 7.54 -8.51 7.06
N ASN A 352 7.14 -7.31 6.64
CA ASN A 352 6.84 -6.19 7.52
C ASN A 352 5.50 -5.54 7.11
N PRO A 353 4.37 -5.90 7.77
CA PRO A 353 3.05 -5.39 7.41
C PRO A 353 2.84 -3.91 7.78
N THR A 354 3.75 -3.29 8.53
CA THR A 354 3.65 -1.87 8.92
C THR A 354 4.60 -0.94 8.16
N LEU A 355 5.55 -1.48 7.37
CA LEU A 355 6.49 -0.69 6.60
C LEU A 355 5.77 0.06 5.47
N GLN A 356 5.90 1.38 5.42
CA GLN A 356 5.23 2.19 4.41
C GLN A 356 5.94 2.12 3.06
N ILE A 357 5.18 2.03 1.97
CA ILE A 357 5.66 2.10 0.59
C ILE A 357 5.14 3.38 -0.06
N SER A 358 6.05 4.18 -0.62
CA SER A 358 5.71 5.46 -1.22
C SER A 358 6.51 5.80 -2.45
N ALA A 359 6.06 6.79 -3.22
CA ALA A 359 6.76 7.25 -4.41
C ALA A 359 6.62 8.77 -4.63
N ALA A 360 7.61 9.37 -5.30
CA ALA A 360 7.61 10.76 -5.77
C ALA A 360 7.40 10.84 -7.28
N PRO A 361 6.14 10.83 -7.78
CA PRO A 361 5.87 11.04 -9.20
C PRO A 361 6.06 12.50 -9.61
N LEU A 362 6.24 12.76 -10.91
CA LEU A 362 6.19 14.11 -11.46
C LEU A 362 4.85 14.76 -11.14
N GLY A 363 4.86 16.04 -10.72
CA GLY A 363 3.64 16.73 -10.28
C GLY A 363 2.64 17.01 -11.39
N LEU A 364 3.10 17.11 -12.64
CA LEU A 364 2.24 17.16 -13.82
C LEU A 364 1.93 15.75 -14.28
N TYR A 365 0.69 15.30 -14.09
CA TYR A 365 0.28 13.95 -14.48
C TYR A 365 0.24 13.77 -16.02
N ASP A 366 -0.67 14.48 -16.69
CA ASP A 366 -0.84 14.43 -18.14
C ASP A 366 -1.24 15.81 -18.69
N ALA A 367 -0.79 16.15 -19.90
CA ALA A 367 -1.03 17.47 -20.49
C ALA A 367 -2.52 17.75 -20.74
N SER A 368 -3.34 16.72 -21.01
CA SER A 368 -4.77 16.88 -21.23
C SER A 368 -5.53 17.27 -19.96
N ALA A 369 -4.94 17.05 -18.77
CA ALA A 369 -5.53 17.44 -17.49
C ALA A 369 -5.38 18.94 -17.20
N TYR A 370 -4.45 19.65 -17.87
CA TYR A 370 -4.09 21.03 -17.50
C TYR A 370 -4.20 22.00 -18.68
N SER A 371 -5.36 22.62 -18.83
CA SER A 371 -5.62 23.57 -19.90
C SER A 371 -4.71 24.81 -19.80
N GLY A 372 -4.02 25.14 -20.90
CA GLY A 372 -3.13 26.30 -21.00
C GLY A 372 -1.73 26.08 -20.44
N TYR A 373 -1.38 24.87 -20.01
CA TYR A 373 -0.03 24.53 -19.60
C TYR A 373 0.85 24.26 -20.82
N SER A 374 2.13 24.61 -20.75
CA SER A 374 3.08 24.34 -21.83
C SER A 374 3.35 22.84 -21.98
N THR A 375 3.54 22.39 -23.20
CA THR A 375 4.00 21.02 -23.50
C THR A 375 5.49 20.81 -23.25
N GLY A 376 6.25 21.89 -22.96
CA GLY A 376 7.69 21.83 -22.70
C GLY A 376 8.07 21.36 -21.29
N TYR A 377 7.10 21.11 -20.40
CA TYR A 377 7.36 20.57 -19.07
C TYR A 377 7.43 19.04 -19.06
N TYR A 378 7.96 18.50 -17.96
CA TYR A 378 7.98 17.08 -17.72
C TYR A 378 6.66 16.61 -17.13
N TYR A 379 5.89 15.88 -17.93
CA TYR A 379 4.69 15.16 -17.52
C TYR A 379 5.02 13.70 -17.18
N GLY A 380 4.29 13.15 -16.21
CA GLY A 380 4.44 11.78 -15.73
C GLY A 380 3.99 10.74 -16.74
N LEU A 381 2.76 10.84 -17.23
CA LEU A 381 2.17 9.82 -18.12
C LEU A 381 2.95 9.65 -19.44
N PRO A 382 3.44 10.71 -20.12
CA PRO A 382 4.33 10.57 -21.27
C PRO A 382 5.67 9.91 -20.94
N ARG A 383 6.08 9.83 -19.68
CA ARG A 383 7.26 9.07 -19.22
C ARG A 383 6.89 7.71 -18.64
N HIS A 384 5.69 7.24 -18.97
CA HIS A 384 5.13 5.97 -18.50
C HIS A 384 4.98 5.91 -16.98
N GLN A 385 4.82 7.06 -16.32
CA GLN A 385 4.67 7.19 -14.88
C GLN A 385 3.20 7.33 -14.47
N ASP A 386 2.43 6.24 -14.56
CA ASP A 386 1.02 6.24 -14.17
C ASP A 386 0.83 6.07 -12.65
N ALA A 387 1.13 7.14 -11.91
CA ALA A 387 0.99 7.15 -10.45
C ALA A 387 -0.46 7.02 -9.96
N LYS A 388 -1.45 7.40 -10.78
CA LYS A 388 -2.87 7.24 -10.45
C LYS A 388 -3.25 5.75 -10.49
N ALA A 389 -2.70 4.97 -11.43
CA ALA A 389 -2.85 3.51 -11.44
C ALA A 389 -2.21 2.84 -10.22
N TRP A 390 -1.08 3.34 -9.71
CA TRP A 390 -0.44 2.80 -8.51
C TRP A 390 -1.31 2.94 -7.26
N LEU A 391 -1.95 4.11 -7.10
CA LEU A 391 -2.91 4.39 -6.03
C LEU A 391 -4.15 3.49 -6.15
N ALA A 392 -4.74 3.40 -7.35
CA ALA A 392 -5.89 2.52 -7.62
C ALA A 392 -5.56 1.03 -7.41
N ALA A 393 -4.33 0.63 -7.71
CA ALA A 393 -3.83 -0.71 -7.47
C ALA A 393 -3.62 -1.03 -5.98
N GLY A 394 -3.56 0.00 -5.11
CA GLY A 394 -3.07 -0.11 -3.74
C GLY A 394 -1.63 -0.61 -3.67
N ALA A 395 -0.80 -0.25 -4.66
CA ALA A 395 0.59 -0.67 -4.77
C ALA A 395 1.58 0.28 -4.05
N VAL A 396 1.05 1.37 -3.49
CA VAL A 396 1.72 2.36 -2.65
C VAL A 396 0.74 2.79 -1.56
N ASP A 397 1.25 3.14 -0.39
CA ASP A 397 0.49 3.69 0.72
C ASP A 397 0.24 5.18 0.52
N TRP A 398 1.22 5.90 -0.03
CA TRP A 398 1.08 7.30 -0.37
C TRP A 398 2.01 7.72 -1.50
N ILE A 399 1.66 8.81 -2.17
CA ILE A 399 2.55 9.47 -3.12
C ILE A 399 2.81 10.91 -2.69
N ALA A 400 3.97 11.42 -3.12
CA ALA A 400 4.33 12.81 -2.96
C ALA A 400 4.61 13.42 -4.34
N PRO A 401 3.57 13.86 -5.08
CA PRO A 401 3.73 14.42 -6.41
C PRO A 401 4.59 15.70 -6.35
N GLN A 402 5.54 15.82 -7.27
CA GLN A 402 6.51 16.91 -7.34
C GLN A 402 5.87 18.20 -7.89
N CYS A 403 5.03 18.85 -7.09
CA CYS A 403 4.33 20.11 -7.38
C CYS A 403 5.27 21.31 -7.14
N TYR A 404 6.38 21.38 -7.88
CA TYR A 404 7.49 22.32 -7.60
C TYR A 404 7.34 23.71 -8.22
N TRP A 405 6.11 24.17 -8.43
CA TRP A 405 5.87 25.48 -9.03
C TRP A 405 5.14 26.38 -8.03
N PRO A 406 5.50 27.67 -7.95
CA PRO A 406 4.88 28.60 -7.01
C PRO A 406 3.36 28.69 -7.14
N ASP A 407 2.71 29.03 -6.05
CA ASP A 407 1.28 29.28 -5.92
C ASP A 407 0.90 30.72 -6.29
N GLY A 408 -0.26 30.89 -6.92
CA GLY A 408 -0.81 32.19 -7.31
C GLY A 408 -0.06 32.89 -8.46
N GLY A 409 0.71 32.12 -9.26
CA GLY A 409 1.67 32.64 -10.23
C GLY A 409 1.33 32.33 -11.69
N SER A 410 2.37 32.05 -12.48
CA SER A 410 2.24 31.56 -13.86
C SER A 410 2.16 30.04 -13.87
N LYS A 411 1.31 29.47 -14.73
CA LYS A 411 1.22 28.02 -14.94
C LYS A 411 2.58 27.39 -15.29
N PRO A 412 2.92 26.22 -14.73
CA PRO A 412 2.17 25.42 -13.76
C PRO A 412 2.06 26.09 -12.39
N ASP A 413 0.99 25.80 -11.66
CA ASP A 413 0.67 26.45 -10.39
C ASP A 413 0.36 25.40 -9.33
N PHE A 414 0.88 25.55 -8.10
CA PHE A 414 0.70 24.57 -7.03
C PHE A 414 -0.78 24.25 -6.78
N SER A 415 -1.61 25.28 -6.66
CA SER A 415 -3.04 25.15 -6.33
C SER A 415 -3.88 24.55 -7.44
N ASP A 416 -3.41 24.61 -8.69
CA ASP A 416 -4.04 23.89 -9.82
C ASP A 416 -3.78 22.37 -9.75
N LEU A 417 -2.62 21.95 -9.22
CA LEU A 417 -2.19 20.55 -9.25
C LEU A 417 -2.73 19.72 -8.08
N VAL A 418 -2.74 20.29 -6.87
CA VAL A 418 -3.08 19.53 -5.65
C VAL A 418 -4.48 18.90 -5.69
N PRO A 419 -5.55 19.62 -6.08
CA PRO A 419 -6.90 19.05 -6.15
C PRO A 419 -7.03 17.86 -7.10
N ASP A 420 -6.31 17.86 -8.24
CA ASP A 420 -6.32 16.75 -9.20
C ASP A 420 -5.71 15.48 -8.59
N TRP A 421 -4.62 15.62 -7.84
CA TRP A 421 -4.01 14.48 -7.14
C TRP A 421 -4.91 13.95 -6.02
N LEU A 422 -5.52 14.83 -5.23
CA LEU A 422 -6.44 14.43 -4.16
C LEU A 422 -7.68 13.71 -4.70
N ALA A 423 -8.23 14.16 -5.84
CA ALA A 423 -9.34 13.50 -6.51
C ALA A 423 -8.99 12.07 -6.99
N ALA A 424 -7.72 11.82 -7.30
CA ALA A 424 -7.21 10.52 -7.74
C ALA A 424 -6.60 9.67 -6.60
N SER A 425 -6.79 10.07 -5.34
CA SER A 425 -6.17 9.42 -4.17
C SER A 425 -6.50 7.94 -4.00
N ASN A 426 -7.68 7.49 -4.48
CA ASN A 426 -8.16 6.11 -4.31
C ASN A 426 -8.09 5.63 -2.85
N GLY A 427 -8.38 6.52 -1.89
CA GLY A 427 -8.35 6.22 -0.46
C GLY A 427 -6.93 6.09 0.14
N ARG A 428 -5.89 6.47 -0.61
CA ARG A 428 -4.49 6.57 -0.16
C ARG A 428 -4.12 8.02 0.13
N HIS A 429 -2.99 8.25 0.78
CA HIS A 429 -2.59 9.61 1.11
C HIS A 429 -1.82 10.27 -0.04
N ILE A 430 -2.06 11.57 -0.21
CA ILE A 430 -1.32 12.44 -1.11
C ILE A 430 -0.63 13.48 -0.25
N TYR A 431 0.69 13.56 -0.33
CA TYR A 431 1.51 14.56 0.35
C TYR A 431 2.19 15.43 -0.69
N PRO A 432 1.57 16.52 -1.16
CA PRO A 432 2.14 17.36 -2.22
C PRO A 432 3.58 17.77 -1.90
N GLY A 433 4.47 17.55 -2.87
CA GLY A 433 5.87 17.91 -2.79
C GLY A 433 6.07 19.35 -3.25
N MET A 434 6.65 20.19 -2.39
CA MET A 434 6.97 21.59 -2.66
C MET A 434 8.48 21.81 -2.74
N SER A 435 8.92 22.81 -3.50
CA SER A 435 10.35 23.09 -3.70
C SER A 435 10.80 24.31 -2.92
N SER A 436 11.68 24.11 -1.93
CA SER A 436 12.38 25.19 -1.23
C SER A 436 13.54 25.81 -2.04
N SER A 437 13.85 25.28 -3.23
CA SER A 437 15.01 25.73 -4.02
C SER A 437 14.82 27.10 -4.70
N SER A 438 13.57 27.49 -4.96
CA SER A 438 13.20 28.75 -5.60
C SER A 438 12.68 29.81 -4.62
N ASP A 439 12.59 29.44 -3.34
CA ASP A 439 12.12 30.29 -2.26
C ASP A 439 13.32 31.03 -1.63
N SER A 440 13.08 32.20 -1.05
CA SER A 440 14.10 33.08 -0.48
C SER A 440 14.03 33.16 1.04
N ASP A 441 12.87 32.91 1.64
CA ASP A 441 12.62 33.17 3.06
C ASP A 441 11.50 32.29 3.67
N ALA A 442 11.21 31.16 3.04
CA ALA A 442 10.15 30.20 3.40
C ALA A 442 8.73 30.69 3.13
N THR A 443 8.54 31.92 2.63
CA THR A 443 7.20 32.48 2.41
C THR A 443 6.39 31.63 1.44
N GLU A 444 7.02 31.22 0.34
CA GLU A 444 6.34 30.43 -0.68
C GLU A 444 5.97 29.04 -0.14
N THR A 445 6.93 28.40 0.53
CA THR A 445 6.73 27.10 1.19
C THR A 445 5.59 27.18 2.22
N ILE A 446 5.51 28.26 3.01
CA ILE A 446 4.43 28.48 3.98
C ILE A 446 3.07 28.66 3.29
N ASN A 447 3.03 29.36 2.15
CA ASN A 447 1.82 29.52 1.36
C ASN A 447 1.36 28.17 0.81
N GLU A 448 2.25 27.37 0.23
CA GLU A 448 1.95 26.05 -0.32
C GLU A 448 1.50 25.06 0.77
N ILE A 449 2.10 25.09 1.97
CA ILE A 449 1.61 24.32 3.14
C ILE A 449 0.17 24.74 3.47
N THR A 450 -0.09 26.05 3.51
CA THR A 450 -1.42 26.57 3.81
C THR A 450 -2.44 26.18 2.74
N ALA A 451 -2.06 26.24 1.46
CA ALA A 451 -2.89 25.80 0.34
C ALA A 451 -3.19 24.30 0.42
N ALA A 452 -2.18 23.45 0.65
CA ALA A 452 -2.35 22.01 0.80
C ALA A 452 -3.34 21.66 1.93
N ARG A 453 -3.26 22.36 3.07
CA ARG A 453 -4.22 22.23 4.17
C ARG A 453 -5.63 22.67 3.77
N ASN A 454 -5.77 23.78 3.05
CA ASN A 454 -7.07 24.28 2.57
C ASN A 454 -7.74 23.32 1.57
N PHE A 455 -6.94 22.56 0.81
CA PHE A 455 -7.44 21.50 -0.07
C PHE A 455 -7.72 20.17 0.65
N GLY A 456 -7.33 20.03 1.92
CA GLY A 456 -7.54 18.82 2.73
C GLY A 456 -6.49 17.73 2.52
N ALA A 457 -5.28 18.05 2.03
CA ALA A 457 -4.19 17.08 1.92
C ALA A 457 -3.68 16.66 3.30
N PRO A 458 -3.60 15.36 3.67
CA PRO A 458 -3.25 14.91 5.03
C PRO A 458 -1.81 15.23 5.48
N GLY A 459 -1.05 15.95 4.65
CA GLY A 459 0.32 16.38 4.92
C GLY A 459 0.99 16.87 3.65
N ASN A 460 2.30 17.10 3.71
CA ASN A 460 3.11 17.60 2.59
C ASN A 460 4.59 17.20 2.75
N GLN A 461 5.38 17.46 1.70
CA GLN A 461 6.83 17.22 1.72
C GLN A 461 7.65 18.36 1.12
N THR A 462 8.75 18.74 1.76
CA THR A 462 9.65 19.79 1.28
C THR A 462 10.89 19.21 0.58
N TRP A 463 11.10 19.62 -0.67
CA TRP A 463 12.31 19.36 -1.46
C TRP A 463 13.19 20.62 -1.52
N SER A 464 14.39 20.67 -0.96
CA SER A 464 15.07 19.64 -0.17
C SER A 464 15.72 20.26 1.07
N TYR A 465 16.11 19.39 2.01
CA TYR A 465 16.77 19.77 3.26
C TYR A 465 17.87 20.80 3.10
N GLY A 466 18.78 20.65 2.13
CA GLY A 466 19.93 21.54 1.95
C GLY A 466 19.52 22.98 1.62
N SER A 467 18.52 23.15 0.76
CA SER A 467 17.96 24.49 0.43
C SER A 467 17.16 25.08 1.58
N ALA A 468 16.28 24.30 2.22
CA ALA A 468 15.54 24.75 3.40
C ALA A 468 16.49 25.15 4.56
N ASN A 469 17.57 24.40 4.74
CA ASN A 469 18.55 24.66 5.79
C ASN A 469 19.39 25.91 5.52
N SER A 470 19.85 26.13 4.28
CA SER A 470 20.65 27.32 3.94
C SER A 470 19.88 28.62 4.09
N LEU A 471 18.55 28.56 4.00
CA LEU A 471 17.62 29.68 4.15
C LEU A 471 16.98 29.76 5.54
N ASN A 472 17.34 28.86 6.47
CA ASN A 472 16.85 28.82 7.86
C ASN A 472 15.31 28.68 8.00
N PHE A 473 14.70 27.85 7.15
CA PHE A 473 13.24 27.64 7.10
C PHE A 473 12.66 27.14 8.43
N TRP A 474 13.44 26.38 9.20
CA TRP A 474 12.99 25.73 10.45
C TRP A 474 12.37 26.72 11.44
N SER A 475 12.99 27.89 11.61
CA SER A 475 12.50 28.94 12.50
C SER A 475 11.29 29.69 11.94
N ALA A 476 11.21 29.85 10.62
CA ALA A 476 10.06 30.49 9.97
C ALA A 476 8.80 29.63 10.06
N LEU A 477 8.96 28.31 9.88
CA LEU A 477 7.87 27.34 9.95
C LEU A 477 7.27 27.21 11.36
N THR A 478 8.08 27.43 12.40
CA THR A 478 7.69 27.26 13.82
C THR A 478 7.43 28.57 14.56
N ALA A 479 7.54 29.72 13.87
CA ALA A 479 7.21 31.02 14.44
C ALA A 479 5.74 31.08 14.89
N ALA A 480 5.42 32.00 15.82
CA ALA A 480 4.05 32.18 16.26
C ALA A 480 3.14 32.55 15.08
N GLY A 481 2.05 31.80 14.91
CA GLY A 481 1.11 31.92 13.79
C GLY A 481 1.56 31.21 12.50
N ALA A 482 2.74 30.60 12.47
CA ALA A 482 3.22 29.85 11.32
C ALA A 482 2.64 28.42 11.26
N PRO A 483 2.67 27.76 10.09
CA PRO A 483 1.99 26.48 9.90
C PRO A 483 2.45 25.38 10.86
N TYR A 484 3.71 25.33 11.26
CA TYR A 484 4.28 24.31 12.13
C TYR A 484 4.59 24.83 13.53
N GLU A 485 3.92 25.89 14.00
CA GLU A 485 4.09 26.39 15.38
C GLU A 485 3.96 25.25 16.41
N GLN A 486 2.99 24.36 16.22
CA GLN A 486 2.76 23.19 17.07
C GLN A 486 3.22 21.90 16.37
N PRO A 487 3.77 20.92 17.12
CA PRO A 487 4.10 19.61 16.57
C PRO A 487 2.84 18.85 16.13
N ALA A 488 3.01 17.91 15.20
CA ALA A 488 1.98 16.97 14.76
C ALA A 488 2.53 15.55 14.65
N ASN A 489 1.68 14.57 14.88
CA ASN A 489 1.91 13.15 14.61
C ASN A 489 1.81 12.87 13.11
N ALA A 490 2.39 11.76 12.66
CA ALA A 490 2.07 11.25 11.34
C ALA A 490 0.60 10.76 11.31
N PRO A 491 -0.16 11.01 10.23
CA PRO A 491 -1.52 10.49 10.05
C PRO A 491 -1.56 8.96 10.12
N ASP A 492 -2.64 8.42 10.68
CA ASP A 492 -2.93 6.99 10.55
C ASP A 492 -3.05 6.59 9.08
N LEU A 493 -2.69 5.35 8.76
CA LEU A 493 -2.86 4.75 7.44
C LEU A 493 -3.88 3.62 7.60
N PRO A 494 -5.20 3.89 7.44
CA PRO A 494 -6.26 2.97 7.85
C PRO A 494 -6.18 1.60 7.17
N TRP A 495 -5.61 1.53 5.97
CA TRP A 495 -5.42 0.27 5.24
C TRP A 495 -4.28 -0.59 5.80
N LEU A 496 -3.35 -0.02 6.60
CA LEU A 496 -2.34 -0.77 7.34
C LEU A 496 -2.81 -1.07 8.77
N SER A 497 -3.42 -0.09 9.45
CA SER A 497 -3.84 -0.22 10.86
C SER A 497 -5.14 -1.03 11.04
N ASN A 498 -6.07 -0.93 10.10
CA ASN A 498 -7.34 -1.65 10.09
C ASN A 498 -7.70 -2.12 8.66
N PRO A 499 -6.91 -3.04 8.09
CA PRO A 499 -7.08 -3.49 6.71
C PRO A 499 -8.47 -4.10 6.48
N THR A 500 -9.05 -3.82 5.31
CA THR A 500 -10.34 -4.37 4.87
C THR A 500 -10.21 -5.44 3.78
N THR A 501 -8.99 -5.66 3.28
CA THR A 501 -8.64 -6.60 2.22
C THR A 501 -7.42 -7.43 2.62
N GLY A 502 -7.18 -8.54 1.92
CA GLY A 502 -6.00 -9.39 2.05
C GLY A 502 -5.14 -9.40 0.79
N ILE A 503 -3.95 -9.98 0.92
CA ILE A 503 -2.96 -10.17 -0.13
C ILE A 503 -2.71 -11.66 -0.30
N VAL A 504 -2.62 -12.12 -1.56
CA VAL A 504 -2.10 -13.45 -1.89
C VAL A 504 -0.85 -13.27 -2.75
N TYR A 505 0.23 -13.96 -2.41
CA TYR A 505 1.48 -13.91 -3.16
C TYR A 505 2.16 -15.27 -3.18
N GLY A 506 3.16 -15.48 -4.03
CA GLY A 506 3.98 -16.68 -3.99
C GLY A 506 4.84 -16.82 -5.23
N THR A 507 5.23 -18.04 -5.56
CA THR A 507 6.03 -18.33 -6.75
C THR A 507 5.32 -19.30 -7.69
N ILE A 508 5.48 -19.09 -9.00
CA ILE A 508 5.09 -20.02 -10.06
C ILE A 508 6.32 -20.78 -10.53
N LYS A 509 6.26 -22.11 -10.47
CA LYS A 509 7.38 -22.98 -10.88
C LYS A 509 6.91 -24.11 -11.78
N ASP A 510 7.80 -24.55 -12.67
CA ASP A 510 7.62 -25.79 -13.40
C ASP A 510 7.85 -26.96 -12.43
N PHE A 511 6.88 -27.85 -12.31
CA PHE A 511 6.93 -28.96 -11.35
C PHE A 511 8.08 -29.94 -11.65
N GLY A 512 8.37 -30.19 -12.92
CA GLY A 512 9.37 -31.18 -13.34
C GLY A 512 10.80 -30.69 -13.13
N THR A 513 11.05 -29.40 -13.36
CA THR A 513 12.40 -28.82 -13.26
C THR A 513 12.66 -28.06 -11.96
N GLY A 514 11.60 -27.68 -11.23
CA GLY A 514 11.66 -26.80 -10.08
C GLY A 514 12.04 -25.36 -10.40
N GLN A 515 12.23 -25.03 -11.69
CA GLN A 515 12.63 -23.70 -12.13
C GLN A 515 11.45 -22.74 -12.11
N PRO A 516 11.67 -21.45 -11.79
CA PRO A 516 10.63 -20.44 -11.91
C PRO A 516 10.14 -20.26 -13.34
N ILE A 517 8.85 -19.98 -13.49
CA ILE A 517 8.25 -19.63 -14.79
C ILE A 517 8.03 -18.13 -14.81
N THR A 518 8.62 -17.45 -15.79
CA THR A 518 8.40 -16.02 -16.07
C THR A 518 7.19 -15.83 -16.97
N ASP A 519 6.44 -14.75 -16.77
CA ASP A 519 5.28 -14.35 -17.58
C ASP A 519 4.12 -15.37 -17.63
N ALA A 520 4.03 -16.26 -16.64
CA ALA A 520 2.81 -17.05 -16.46
C ALA A 520 1.65 -16.13 -16.10
N LYS A 521 0.47 -16.33 -16.70
CA LYS A 521 -0.71 -15.48 -16.49
C LYS A 521 -1.49 -15.98 -15.29
N ILE A 522 -1.73 -15.12 -14.31
CA ILE A 522 -2.49 -15.46 -13.10
C ILE A 522 -3.79 -14.66 -13.05
N THR A 523 -4.90 -15.39 -13.14
CA THR A 523 -6.26 -14.86 -13.06
C THR A 523 -6.94 -15.31 -11.78
N VAL A 524 -7.84 -14.47 -11.26
CA VAL A 524 -8.61 -14.76 -10.06
C VAL A 524 -10.09 -14.61 -10.41
N ASN A 525 -10.92 -15.58 -10.01
CA ASN A 525 -12.34 -15.53 -10.29
C ASN A 525 -12.99 -14.24 -9.76
N GLY A 526 -13.80 -13.59 -10.60
CA GLY A 526 -14.46 -12.33 -10.23
C GLY A 526 -13.55 -11.10 -10.17
N GLN A 527 -12.29 -11.21 -10.61
CA GLN A 527 -11.36 -10.10 -10.73
C GLN A 527 -11.01 -9.85 -12.21
N SER A 528 -10.87 -8.59 -12.61
CA SER A 528 -10.57 -8.22 -14.01
C SER A 528 -9.08 -8.22 -14.34
N TYR A 529 -8.23 -7.82 -13.38
CA TYR A 529 -6.79 -7.74 -13.58
C TYR A 529 -6.17 -9.12 -13.84
N THR A 530 -5.21 -9.24 -14.76
CA THR A 530 -4.38 -10.44 -14.96
C THR A 530 -2.94 -10.16 -14.51
N ALA A 531 -2.48 -10.88 -13.49
CA ALA A 531 -1.09 -10.76 -13.03
C ALA A 531 -0.15 -11.60 -13.92
N LEU A 532 1.14 -11.26 -13.90
CA LEU A 532 2.21 -12.01 -14.57
C LEU A 532 3.26 -12.38 -13.54
N SER A 533 3.80 -13.60 -13.60
CA SER A 533 4.91 -13.99 -12.74
C SER A 533 6.22 -13.32 -13.18
N ALA A 534 7.01 -12.87 -12.20
CA ALA A 534 8.32 -12.24 -12.42
C ALA A 534 9.39 -13.27 -12.82
N LYS A 535 10.63 -12.80 -13.04
CA LYS A 535 11.76 -13.65 -13.45
C LYS A 535 12.01 -14.84 -12.51
N ASP A 536 11.93 -14.60 -11.22
CA ASP A 536 12.06 -15.59 -10.15
C ASP A 536 10.73 -16.32 -9.84
N GLY A 537 9.73 -16.18 -10.72
CA GLY A 537 8.41 -16.77 -10.58
C GLY A 537 7.49 -16.05 -9.61
N PHE A 538 7.95 -14.98 -8.95
CA PHE A 538 7.14 -14.26 -7.98
C PHE A 538 5.86 -13.71 -8.60
N TRP A 539 4.74 -13.83 -7.91
CA TRP A 539 3.47 -13.24 -8.31
C TRP A 539 2.68 -12.76 -7.10
N CYS A 540 1.74 -11.85 -7.33
CA CYS A 540 0.84 -11.39 -6.26
C CYS A 540 -0.54 -10.93 -6.76
N ARG A 541 -1.45 -10.83 -5.80
CA ARG A 541 -2.78 -10.23 -5.89
C ARG A 541 -3.02 -9.39 -4.65
N LEU A 542 -3.14 -8.09 -4.87
CA LEU A 542 -3.48 -7.11 -3.84
C LEU A 542 -4.99 -6.89 -3.75
N ASN A 543 -5.43 -6.33 -2.63
CA ASN A 543 -6.79 -5.84 -2.39
C ASN A 543 -7.89 -6.88 -2.62
N LEU A 544 -7.65 -8.14 -2.29
CA LEU A 544 -8.69 -9.17 -2.32
C LEU A 544 -9.61 -8.97 -1.10
N THR A 545 -10.91 -8.85 -1.31
CA THR A 545 -11.87 -8.80 -0.20
C THR A 545 -11.85 -10.10 0.61
N PRO A 546 -12.32 -10.11 1.87
CA PRO A 546 -12.41 -11.35 2.61
C PRO A 546 -13.33 -12.35 1.92
N GLY A 547 -12.87 -13.59 1.73
CA GLY A 547 -13.61 -14.59 0.95
C GLY A 547 -12.76 -15.73 0.41
N SER A 548 -13.35 -16.52 -0.48
CA SER A 548 -12.68 -17.64 -1.14
C SER A 548 -12.54 -17.40 -2.63
N TYR A 549 -11.38 -17.77 -3.18
CA TYR A 549 -10.98 -17.47 -4.54
C TYR A 549 -10.45 -18.72 -5.25
N THR A 550 -10.80 -18.84 -6.53
CA THR A 550 -10.13 -19.73 -7.48
C THR A 550 -9.06 -18.95 -8.21
N ILE A 551 -7.83 -19.44 -8.12
CA ILE A 551 -6.67 -18.88 -8.82
C ILE A 551 -6.31 -19.82 -9.96
N THR A 552 -6.27 -19.29 -11.17
CA THR A 552 -5.90 -20.01 -12.38
C THR A 552 -4.61 -19.45 -12.94
N VAL A 553 -3.62 -20.31 -13.15
CA VAL A 553 -2.32 -20.01 -13.74
C VAL A 553 -2.25 -20.64 -15.12
N ASP A 554 -1.99 -19.85 -16.15
CA ASP A 554 -1.67 -20.30 -17.50
C ASP A 554 -0.18 -20.03 -17.80
N ALA A 555 0.60 -21.09 -17.89
CA ALA A 555 2.04 -21.06 -18.17
C ALA A 555 2.35 -21.48 -19.63
N GLY A 556 1.38 -21.37 -20.54
CA GLY A 556 1.56 -21.71 -21.95
C GLY A 556 1.96 -23.17 -22.15
N ALA A 557 3.13 -23.40 -22.73
CA ALA A 557 3.61 -24.75 -23.07
C ALA A 557 3.81 -25.66 -21.85
N THR A 558 4.08 -25.11 -20.66
CA THR A 558 4.23 -25.91 -19.43
C THR A 558 2.89 -26.47 -18.94
N GLY A 559 1.79 -25.74 -19.17
CA GLY A 559 0.44 -26.16 -18.80
C GLY A 559 -0.33 -25.14 -17.96
N THR A 560 -1.34 -25.62 -17.25
CA THR A 560 -2.27 -24.80 -16.45
C THR A 560 -2.34 -25.34 -15.03
N ALA A 561 -2.48 -24.46 -14.04
CA ALA A 561 -2.79 -24.84 -12.67
C ALA A 561 -4.05 -24.13 -12.16
N VAL A 562 -4.82 -24.81 -11.30
CA VAL A 562 -6.00 -24.26 -10.64
C VAL A 562 -5.91 -24.57 -9.15
N VAL A 563 -5.96 -23.54 -8.32
CA VAL A 563 -5.79 -23.65 -6.86
C VAL A 563 -6.84 -22.82 -6.13
N GLN A 564 -7.34 -23.34 -5.01
CA GLN A 564 -8.32 -22.66 -4.16
C GLN A 564 -7.63 -21.93 -3.01
N VAL A 565 -8.00 -20.67 -2.81
CA VAL A 565 -7.70 -19.89 -1.61
C VAL A 565 -8.98 -19.79 -0.81
N ASN A 566 -9.07 -20.52 0.30
CA ASN A 566 -10.29 -20.57 1.11
C ASN A 566 -10.20 -19.61 2.31
N ASN A 567 -11.26 -18.86 2.59
CA ASN A 567 -11.38 -18.01 3.78
C ASN A 567 -10.19 -17.06 3.97
N LEU A 568 -9.84 -16.29 2.94
CA LEU A 568 -8.89 -15.19 3.08
C LEU A 568 -9.50 -14.13 4.02
N ALA A 569 -8.77 -13.75 5.07
CA ALA A 569 -9.21 -12.73 6.01
C ALA A 569 -8.73 -11.33 5.62
N ALA A 570 -9.37 -10.30 6.16
CA ALA A 570 -8.88 -8.93 6.04
C ALA A 570 -7.55 -8.78 6.79
N GLY A 571 -6.58 -8.10 6.18
CA GLY A 571 -5.21 -7.97 6.69
C GLY A 571 -4.33 -9.19 6.52
N GLU A 572 -4.87 -10.30 5.99
CA GLU A 572 -4.07 -11.51 5.79
C GLU A 572 -3.15 -11.37 4.57
N VAL A 573 -1.86 -11.65 4.76
CA VAL A 573 -0.88 -11.79 3.68
C VAL A 573 -0.53 -13.27 3.54
N ARG A 574 -1.14 -13.93 2.56
CA ARG A 574 -1.07 -15.39 2.39
C ARG A 574 -0.11 -15.79 1.28
N GLN A 575 0.88 -16.62 1.64
CA GLN A 575 1.76 -17.25 0.65
C GLN A 575 1.05 -18.44 -0.03
N LEU A 576 1.21 -18.54 -1.34
CA LEU A 576 0.69 -19.58 -2.21
C LEU A 576 1.67 -19.86 -3.36
N ASP A 577 2.54 -20.85 -3.16
CA ASP A 577 3.41 -21.36 -4.22
C ASP A 577 2.66 -22.37 -5.10
N ILE A 578 2.76 -22.19 -6.42
CA ILE A 578 2.02 -22.98 -7.41
C ILE A 578 3.01 -23.63 -8.36
N ALA A 579 2.99 -24.97 -8.37
CA ALA A 579 3.71 -25.76 -9.35
C ALA A 579 2.79 -26.08 -10.55
N VAL A 580 3.31 -25.91 -11.77
CA VAL A 580 2.60 -26.14 -13.02
C VAL A 580 3.22 -27.32 -13.76
N ALA A 581 2.37 -28.17 -14.33
CA ALA A 581 2.77 -29.29 -15.18
C ALA A 581 1.74 -29.51 -16.30
N ALA A 582 2.06 -30.42 -17.23
CA ALA A 582 1.11 -30.89 -18.22
C ALA A 582 -0.09 -31.61 -17.55
N ALA A 583 -1.27 -31.52 -18.15
CA ALA A 583 -2.48 -32.16 -17.65
C ALA A 583 -2.28 -33.68 -17.45
N GLY A 584 -2.82 -34.22 -16.36
CA GLY A 584 -2.65 -35.61 -15.96
C GLY A 584 -1.33 -35.95 -15.25
N VAL A 585 -0.37 -35.01 -15.16
CA VAL A 585 0.84 -35.21 -14.34
C VAL A 585 0.51 -34.99 -12.87
N PRO A 586 0.75 -35.99 -11.98
CA PRO A 586 0.59 -35.81 -10.54
C PRO A 586 1.43 -34.65 -10.00
N THR A 587 0.80 -33.65 -9.39
CA THR A 587 1.55 -32.49 -8.82
C THR A 587 1.25 -32.24 -7.34
N ARG A 588 0.07 -32.64 -6.84
CA ARG A 588 -0.30 -32.44 -5.44
C ARG A 588 -1.32 -33.46 -4.93
N LEU A 589 -1.50 -33.48 -3.62
CA LEU A 589 -2.50 -34.25 -2.89
C LEU A 589 -3.64 -33.34 -2.41
N GLU A 590 -4.88 -33.78 -2.52
CA GLU A 590 -6.06 -33.06 -2.00
C GLU A 590 -6.94 -33.97 -1.16
N PHE A 591 -7.59 -33.43 -0.13
CA PHE A 591 -8.63 -34.19 0.58
C PHE A 591 -9.87 -34.36 -0.29
N ALA A 592 -10.31 -35.60 -0.45
CA ALA A 592 -11.59 -35.94 -1.03
C ALA A 592 -12.73 -35.93 -0.01
N THR A 593 -12.42 -36.19 1.25
CA THR A 593 -13.36 -36.13 2.37
C THR A 593 -12.79 -35.24 3.46
N THR A 594 -13.64 -34.40 4.05
CA THR A 594 -13.27 -33.58 5.21
C THR A 594 -12.92 -34.52 6.36
N PRO A 595 -11.69 -34.48 6.89
CA PRO A 595 -11.38 -35.31 8.04
C PRO A 595 -12.14 -34.80 9.28
N PRO A 596 -12.41 -35.67 10.26
CA PRO A 596 -13.16 -35.29 11.45
C PRO A 596 -12.43 -34.24 12.28
N THR A 597 -13.18 -33.29 12.81
CA THR A 597 -12.66 -32.17 13.62
C THR A 597 -12.43 -32.51 15.09
N GLY A 598 -12.75 -33.74 15.50
CA GLY A 598 -12.50 -34.29 16.83
C GLY A 598 -12.51 -35.82 16.79
N VAL A 599 -11.56 -36.44 17.48
CA VAL A 599 -11.36 -37.89 17.50
C VAL A 599 -11.11 -38.33 18.94
N ASN A 600 -11.79 -39.37 19.41
CA ASN A 600 -11.58 -39.95 20.74
C ASN A 600 -10.58 -41.12 20.68
N VAL A 601 -10.12 -41.56 21.86
CA VAL A 601 -9.26 -42.75 21.98
C VAL A 601 -9.95 -43.97 21.38
N ASN A 602 -9.20 -44.74 20.57
CA ASN A 602 -9.66 -45.91 19.83
C ASN A 602 -10.67 -45.62 18.72
N ASP A 603 -11.02 -44.35 18.44
CA ASP A 603 -11.79 -44.03 17.25
C ASP A 603 -10.97 -44.43 16.02
N GLN A 604 -11.64 -45.13 15.12
CA GLN A 604 -11.14 -45.36 13.78
C GLN A 604 -11.75 -44.29 12.88
N PHE A 605 -10.90 -43.48 12.27
CA PHE A 605 -11.34 -42.53 11.27
C PHE A 605 -10.53 -42.72 10.00
N GLY A 606 -11.22 -42.56 8.88
CA GLY A 606 -10.63 -42.62 7.56
C GLY A 606 -10.86 -41.31 6.85
N PHE A 607 -9.87 -40.87 6.08
CA PHE A 607 -10.07 -39.82 5.10
C PHE A 607 -9.45 -40.25 3.79
N THR A 608 -10.06 -39.78 2.70
CA THR A 608 -9.60 -40.10 1.36
C THR A 608 -8.78 -38.92 0.86
N ILE A 609 -7.56 -39.20 0.40
CA ILE A 609 -6.75 -38.22 -0.34
C ILE A 609 -6.77 -38.60 -1.82
N LYS A 610 -6.82 -37.58 -2.68
CA LYS A 610 -6.69 -37.70 -4.14
C LYS A 610 -5.34 -37.16 -4.55
N VAL A 611 -4.63 -37.90 -5.39
CA VAL A 611 -3.55 -37.38 -6.21
C VAL A 611 -4.21 -36.69 -7.39
N VAL A 612 -3.94 -35.40 -7.51
CA VAL A 612 -4.48 -34.58 -8.58
C VAL A 612 -3.34 -33.98 -9.41
N ASP A 613 -3.66 -33.66 -10.65
CA ASP A 613 -2.79 -32.85 -11.49
C ASP A 613 -2.84 -31.37 -11.09
N SER A 614 -2.08 -30.52 -11.80
CA SER A 614 -2.03 -29.09 -11.48
C SER A 614 -3.40 -28.41 -11.65
N GLN A 615 -4.33 -28.98 -12.42
CA GLN A 615 -5.69 -28.47 -12.62
C GLN A 615 -6.69 -28.95 -11.57
N GLY A 616 -6.28 -29.85 -10.67
CA GLY A 616 -7.16 -30.48 -9.68
C GLY A 616 -7.92 -31.69 -10.23
N ALA A 617 -7.60 -32.15 -11.44
CA ALA A 617 -8.20 -33.37 -11.98
C ALA A 617 -7.56 -34.59 -11.32
N MET A 618 -8.41 -35.55 -10.92
CA MET A 618 -7.95 -36.80 -10.33
C MET A 618 -7.12 -37.59 -11.35
N VAL A 619 -5.91 -37.97 -10.98
CA VAL A 619 -5.11 -38.91 -11.76
C VAL A 619 -5.56 -40.33 -11.36
N THR A 620 -5.93 -41.15 -12.33
CA THR A 620 -6.77 -42.36 -12.18
C THR A 620 -6.25 -43.46 -11.23
N SER A 621 -5.00 -43.39 -10.79
CA SER A 621 -4.42 -44.28 -9.78
C SER A 621 -4.34 -43.67 -8.36
N GLY A 622 -4.93 -42.50 -8.13
CA GLY A 622 -4.52 -41.57 -7.07
C GLY A 622 -5.43 -41.43 -5.85
N SER A 623 -6.50 -42.21 -5.70
CA SER A 623 -7.35 -42.10 -4.50
C SER A 623 -6.87 -43.09 -3.44
N HIS A 624 -6.35 -42.56 -2.34
CA HIS A 624 -5.83 -43.36 -1.22
C HIS A 624 -6.72 -43.14 0.00
N ASN A 625 -7.24 -44.23 0.57
CA ASN A 625 -7.94 -44.17 1.85
C ASN A 625 -6.90 -44.32 2.93
N LEU A 626 -6.75 -43.30 3.76
CA LEU A 626 -5.86 -43.35 4.91
C LEU A 626 -6.72 -43.64 6.13
N GLY A 627 -6.66 -44.87 6.61
CA GLY A 627 -7.22 -45.24 7.90
C GLY A 627 -6.25 -44.84 9.00
N VAL A 628 -6.73 -44.14 10.04
CA VAL A 628 -5.97 -43.80 11.24
C VAL A 628 -6.63 -44.46 12.44
N THR A 629 -5.85 -45.22 13.19
CA THR A 629 -6.26 -45.79 14.48
C THR A 629 -5.34 -45.24 15.56
N ALA A 630 -5.89 -44.56 16.57
CA ALA A 630 -5.14 -44.11 17.75
C ALA A 630 -5.12 -45.24 18.80
N ILE A 631 -3.94 -45.78 19.12
CA ILE A 631 -3.78 -46.86 20.10
C ILE A 631 -2.94 -46.37 21.28
N GLY A 632 -3.52 -46.35 22.49
CA GLY A 632 -2.80 -46.20 23.77
C GLY A 632 -3.03 -44.90 24.55
N ALA A 633 -3.61 -45.05 25.75
CA ALA A 633 -3.93 -44.05 26.78
C ALA A 633 -5.20 -43.18 26.57
N THR A 634 -5.84 -42.81 27.68
CA THR A 634 -7.01 -41.91 27.74
C THR A 634 -6.59 -40.47 27.44
N GLY A 635 -7.09 -39.87 26.36
CA GLY A 635 -6.92 -38.45 25.99
C GLY A 635 -7.70 -38.10 24.73
N THR A 636 -8.21 -36.88 24.59
CA THR A 636 -8.95 -36.47 23.40
C THR A 636 -7.96 -36.02 22.32
N LEU A 637 -8.05 -36.58 21.11
CA LEU A 637 -7.31 -36.09 19.95
C LEU A 637 -8.14 -34.95 19.35
N THR A 638 -7.77 -33.72 19.67
CA THR A 638 -8.45 -32.52 19.18
C THR A 638 -7.54 -31.77 18.21
N GLY A 639 -8.10 -31.27 17.11
CA GLY A 639 -7.34 -30.43 16.20
C GLY A 639 -7.91 -30.39 14.78
N PRO A 640 -7.79 -29.25 14.08
CA PRO A 640 -8.13 -29.19 12.68
C PRO A 640 -7.10 -29.99 11.86
N THR A 641 -7.56 -30.96 11.08
CA THR A 641 -6.75 -31.55 10.01
C THR A 641 -6.66 -30.55 8.86
N THR A 642 -5.61 -29.75 8.84
CA THR A 642 -5.24 -28.94 7.67
C THR A 642 -4.13 -29.64 6.93
N ALA A 643 -4.29 -29.86 5.62
CA ALA A 643 -3.19 -30.22 4.74
C ALA A 643 -2.73 -28.96 4.03
N ALA A 644 -1.47 -28.58 4.26
CA ALA A 644 -0.75 -27.72 3.35
C ALA A 644 -0.03 -28.63 2.34
N THR A 645 -0.22 -28.37 1.05
CA THR A 645 0.52 -29.04 -0.02
C THR A 645 1.56 -28.10 -0.58
N ALA A 646 2.83 -28.44 -0.40
CA ALA A 646 3.96 -27.81 -1.07
C ALA A 646 4.88 -28.91 -1.60
N GLY A 647 5.19 -28.90 -2.90
CA GLY A 647 6.12 -29.86 -3.50
C GLY A 647 5.69 -31.34 -3.43
N GLY A 648 4.38 -31.64 -3.41
CA GLY A 648 3.86 -33.01 -3.34
C GLY A 648 3.78 -33.61 -1.92
N THR A 649 4.16 -32.86 -0.89
CA THR A 649 4.07 -33.27 0.52
C THR A 649 2.76 -32.82 1.14
N ALA A 650 2.05 -33.71 1.86
CA ALA A 650 0.89 -33.36 2.69
C ALA A 650 1.25 -33.51 4.17
N THR A 651 1.24 -32.41 4.91
CA THR A 651 1.48 -32.40 6.36
C THR A 651 0.15 -32.44 7.11
N PHE A 652 0.03 -33.30 8.11
CA PHE A 652 -1.13 -33.41 9.00
C PHE A 652 -0.73 -33.02 10.42
N SER A 653 -1.55 -32.25 11.12
CA SER A 653 -1.31 -31.86 12.51
C SER A 653 -2.44 -32.34 13.40
N PHE A 654 -2.09 -32.89 14.57
CA PHE A 654 -3.02 -33.36 15.60
C PHE A 654 -2.56 -32.83 16.96
N SER A 655 -3.49 -32.46 17.84
CA SER A 655 -3.17 -32.13 19.25
C SER A 655 -3.62 -33.26 20.17
N TYR A 656 -2.88 -33.45 21.26
CA TYR A 656 -3.14 -34.50 22.24
C TYR A 656 -2.92 -33.97 23.66
N ASP A 657 -3.89 -34.24 24.55
CA ASP A 657 -3.98 -33.55 25.84
C ASP A 657 -3.33 -34.31 27.02
N ASN A 658 -2.98 -35.59 26.86
CA ASN A 658 -2.48 -36.47 27.94
C ASN A 658 -1.14 -37.16 27.61
N THR A 659 -0.49 -37.76 28.62
CA THR A 659 0.82 -38.41 28.50
C THR A 659 0.67 -39.92 28.23
N GLY A 660 1.42 -40.46 27.26
CA GLY A 660 1.32 -41.85 26.79
C GLY A 660 1.83 -42.08 25.36
N SER A 661 2.02 -43.34 24.98
CA SER A 661 2.36 -43.74 23.60
C SER A 661 1.11 -43.80 22.73
N VAL A 662 1.08 -43.06 21.62
CA VAL A 662 0.03 -43.13 20.59
C VAL A 662 0.63 -43.75 19.33
N ALA A 663 0.17 -44.95 18.97
CA ALA A 663 0.50 -45.52 17.66
C ALA A 663 -0.48 -44.99 16.61
N PHE A 664 0.05 -44.44 15.52
CA PHE A 664 -0.70 -44.11 14.31
C PHE A 664 -0.45 -45.22 13.28
N VAL A 665 -1.47 -46.04 13.06
CA VAL A 665 -1.46 -47.00 11.95
C VAL A 665 -2.06 -46.32 10.74
N VAL A 666 -1.27 -46.07 9.69
CA VAL A 666 -1.75 -45.58 8.41
C VAL A 666 -1.86 -46.77 7.46
N ALA A 667 -3.08 -47.24 7.27
CA ALA A 667 -3.38 -48.27 6.26
C ALA A 667 -3.75 -47.56 4.95
N ASP A 668 -3.01 -47.85 3.87
CA ASP A 668 -3.40 -47.46 2.51
C ASP A 668 -3.92 -48.67 1.72
N SER A 669 -5.06 -48.48 1.05
CA SER A 669 -5.65 -49.45 0.12
C SER A 669 -5.33 -49.16 -1.37
N GLY A 670 -4.67 -48.04 -1.67
CA GLY A 670 -4.41 -47.52 -3.02
C GLY A 670 -2.99 -47.76 -3.58
N GLY A 671 -2.12 -48.47 -2.86
CA GLY A 671 -0.80 -48.89 -3.37
C GLY A 671 0.41 -48.07 -2.92
N LEU A 672 0.23 -47.10 -2.01
CA LEU A 672 1.31 -46.58 -1.17
C LEU A 672 1.72 -47.71 -0.21
N THR A 673 3.02 -47.84 0.04
CA THR A 673 3.53 -48.83 0.99
C THR A 673 2.94 -48.54 2.38
N PRO A 674 2.16 -49.45 2.99
CA PRO A 674 1.58 -49.23 4.31
C PRO A 674 2.70 -48.97 5.34
N ALA A 675 2.54 -47.96 6.18
CA ALA A 675 3.52 -47.59 7.19
C ALA A 675 2.83 -47.35 8.54
N THR A 676 3.45 -47.86 9.62
CA THR A 676 3.02 -47.57 10.98
C THR A 676 4.02 -46.60 11.60
N ALA A 677 3.54 -45.47 12.11
CA ALA A 677 4.35 -44.52 12.86
C ALA A 677 3.87 -44.48 14.30
N THR A 678 4.73 -44.87 15.24
CA THR A 678 4.43 -44.78 16.68
C THR A 678 5.06 -43.50 17.23
N ILE A 679 4.23 -42.62 17.79
CA ILE A 679 4.67 -41.38 18.44
C ILE A 679 4.53 -41.56 19.95
N ASN A 680 5.65 -41.50 20.67
CA ASN A 680 5.65 -41.59 22.12
C ASN A 680 5.60 -40.19 22.73
N PHE A 681 4.53 -39.88 23.47
CA PHE A 681 4.43 -38.64 24.25
C PHE A 681 4.79 -38.93 25.71
N SER A 682 5.94 -38.45 26.19
CA SER A 682 6.38 -38.61 27.58
C SER A 682 5.94 -37.44 28.46
N ASP A 683 5.71 -37.71 29.76
CA ASP A 683 5.36 -36.70 30.76
C ASP A 683 6.53 -35.80 31.12
N LYS A 684 6.22 -34.57 31.55
CA LYS A 684 7.18 -33.47 31.74
C LYS A 684 8.08 -33.61 32.98
N ASP A 685 7.73 -34.44 33.97
CA ASP A 685 8.31 -34.30 35.32
C ASP A 685 9.12 -35.51 35.85
N ALA A 686 9.72 -36.34 35.00
CA ALA A 686 10.68 -37.36 35.43
C ALA A 686 12.15 -36.91 35.25
N GLY A 687 12.48 -35.71 35.75
CA GLY A 687 13.82 -35.31 36.17
C GLY A 687 14.97 -35.33 35.14
N ALA A 688 15.07 -34.28 34.30
CA ALA A 688 16.33 -33.63 33.86
C ALA A 688 15.98 -32.39 33.03
N GLY A 689 16.81 -31.33 33.13
CA GLY A 689 16.56 -30.02 32.52
C GLY A 689 16.57 -29.99 30.99
N GLU A 690 16.01 -28.89 30.47
CA GLU A 690 16.07 -28.29 29.12
C GLU A 690 16.28 -29.25 27.92
N ASP A 691 15.29 -29.27 27.01
CA ASP A 691 15.20 -30.03 25.74
C ASP A 691 14.83 -31.52 25.78
N SER A 692 13.61 -31.84 26.23
CA SER A 692 13.01 -33.18 26.02
C SER A 692 11.82 -33.12 25.07
N GLY A 693 12.13 -33.18 23.77
CA GLY A 693 11.16 -33.30 22.68
C GLY A 693 10.53 -34.69 22.56
N CYS A 694 9.40 -34.76 21.84
CA CYS A 694 8.79 -36.02 21.40
C CYS A 694 9.84 -36.89 20.68
N ALA A 695 10.07 -38.13 21.14
CA ALA A 695 10.95 -39.06 20.44
C ALA A 695 10.12 -39.94 19.47
N VAL A 696 10.34 -39.76 18.16
CA VAL A 696 9.76 -40.61 17.11
C VAL A 696 10.73 -41.77 16.83
N ASN A 697 10.26 -43.01 16.96
CA ASN A 697 11.05 -44.20 16.64
C ASN A 697 10.47 -44.84 15.36
N ALA A 698 11.05 -44.56 14.20
CA ALA A 698 10.61 -45.10 12.92
C ALA A 698 11.34 -46.41 12.61
N SER A 699 10.63 -47.53 12.45
CA SER A 699 11.21 -48.79 11.98
C SER A 699 11.47 -48.73 10.47
N THR A 700 12.69 -49.03 10.06
CA THR A 700 13.27 -48.77 8.74
C THR A 700 12.74 -49.64 7.59
N GLY A 701 12.28 -49.00 6.51
CA GLY A 701 12.00 -49.61 5.21
C GLY A 701 11.63 -48.56 4.14
N TRP A 702 12.54 -47.62 3.84
CA TRP A 702 12.25 -46.49 2.95
C TRP A 702 12.95 -46.64 1.59
N THR A 703 12.21 -46.42 0.50
CA THR A 703 12.77 -46.13 -0.84
C THR A 703 12.60 -44.63 -1.16
N LEU A 704 13.57 -44.12 -1.93
CA LEU A 704 14.03 -42.73 -2.03
C LEU A 704 12.98 -41.65 -2.40
N TRP A 705 11.80 -42.02 -2.91
CA TRP A 705 10.75 -41.06 -3.29
C TRP A 705 9.91 -40.56 -2.11
N LEU A 706 9.81 -41.35 -1.02
CA LEU A 706 9.06 -40.98 0.18
C LEU A 706 9.87 -40.20 1.22
N LEU A 707 11.21 -40.23 1.13
CA LEU A 707 12.10 -39.58 2.11
C LEU A 707 12.04 -38.04 2.05
N LEU A 708 11.64 -37.48 0.91
CA LEU A 708 11.42 -36.04 0.73
C LEU A 708 10.02 -35.58 1.18
N ALA A 709 9.06 -36.50 1.32
CA ALA A 709 7.69 -36.20 1.71
C ALA A 709 7.47 -36.18 3.24
N LEU A 710 8.44 -36.64 4.04
CA LEU A 710 8.25 -36.87 5.47
C LEU A 710 9.32 -36.25 6.38
N LEU A 711 10.25 -35.46 5.85
CA LEU A 711 11.15 -34.61 6.64
C LEU A 711 11.21 -33.20 6.04
N PRO A 712 10.81 -32.18 6.80
CA PRO A 712 11.82 -31.26 7.31
C PRO A 712 11.72 -31.07 8.83
N ALA A 713 12.87 -30.79 9.43
CA ALA A 713 13.08 -30.57 10.85
C ALA A 713 12.27 -29.39 11.43
N VAL A 714 12.15 -29.42 12.76
CA VAL A 714 11.57 -28.44 13.70
C VAL A 714 10.05 -28.58 13.96
N TRP A 715 9.72 -29.52 14.85
CA TRP A 715 8.40 -29.63 15.47
C TRP A 715 8.33 -28.73 16.71
N LEU A 716 7.63 -27.59 16.61
CA LEU A 716 7.26 -26.77 17.77
C LEU A 716 5.77 -27.04 18.10
N VAL A 717 5.53 -28.05 18.92
CA VAL A 717 4.21 -28.27 19.53
C VAL A 717 4.08 -27.29 20.70
N ARG A 718 3.42 -26.14 20.51
CA ARG A 718 3.00 -25.30 21.63
C ARG A 718 1.77 -25.93 22.29
N ARG A 719 1.94 -26.38 23.54
CA ARG A 719 0.80 -26.66 24.45
C ARG A 719 0.01 -25.36 24.63
N ARG A 720 -1.31 -25.37 24.43
CA ARG A 720 -2.18 -24.35 25.03
C ARG A 720 -2.15 -24.59 26.55
N ALA A 721 -1.57 -23.66 27.30
CA ALA A 721 -1.88 -23.54 28.72
C ALA A 721 -3.30 -22.95 28.85
N PRO A 722 -4.05 -23.28 29.92
CA PRO A 722 -5.41 -22.78 30.12
C PRO A 722 -5.52 -21.25 30.13
#